data_AF-A0A9X1NIB4-F1
#
_entry.id   AF-A0A9X1NIB4-F1
#
_cell.length_a   1.000
_cell.length_b   1.000
_cell.length_c   1.000
_cell.angle_alpha   90.00
_cell.angle_beta   90.00
_cell.angle_gamma   90.00
#
_symmetry.space_group_name_H-M   'P 1'
#
loop_
_entity.id
_entity.type
_entity.pdbx_description
1 polymer ?
#
loop_
_entity_poly.entity_id
_entity_poly.type
_entity_poly.pdbx_seq_one_letter_code
_entity_poly.pdbx_strand_id
1 'polypeptide(L)'
;MDGAGGTGLSPAQSPEPTHSPELAHSPEPARQAQLVREAQAGDRAALEQLVEACLPLIYNIVGRSLKGSSDVDDLVQDTMVGIIHGLPELREAGRFRSWAVTIAYRRLQEHYRRRYRNLLRLPGPREPDFTDVADPGADFAERTVTELALKGQRRELAEAARWLEPNDRQIFSLWWQEVAGELSRAELAAALETSPQHAAVRLQRMRERLDGSRAVLRALSAVPRCPDLGKLVKGWDGQVDSRWRKRLARHTRDCTQCRQYSRDLVRPEALLQGVALITVPAALLAKLSGMLQTGTEATPLGPVSAVMQSLTGKAVVVGGAAVITLGGITYPLWTGSAPPPPAQSIAPLPTAPPPSIIRSPTPEAVSLSVPPTSTTKPPASRSYVGVAAADFYVAPNGSDDAAGTRSDPFASLNKAAAEIEPGQTIAMRGGTYRPSEPIEIRTSGTERQRITLSAYRDEIPVIDFGGIPSEEWGITQTGDFWTVRSLEFRNAPSHAYVCDSCNDNDFRRLVARNNAGLGLLLRGEGTSRNEVVDSDFSGGHGGLGIMYGDGLGNQVRGVRTYDNDKDGVDLGGFTSPVAVRESWSFRNGNGFTLGGGGTELKVAHVLSGNSAWDNSGIGFNEEGNSGSPELTGNTAFGNDVTGFYLPTASAVLSRNIAVANKDDAALSPTAQETENIWDAGTSVFVSVDPSGAEGERRKNGRLPVTHFLERF
;
A
#
# COMPACT_ATOMS: atom_id res chain seq x y z
N MET A 1 -51.58 59.92 -54.62
CA MET A 1 -51.92 59.12 -53.43
C MET A 1 -50.63 58.76 -52.73
N ASP A 2 -49.82 59.73 -52.32
CA ASP A 2 -50.06 60.76 -51.27
C ASP A 2 -49.80 60.15 -49.89
N GLY A 3 -48.93 60.70 -49.04
CA GLY A 3 -48.05 61.85 -49.23
C GLY A 3 -47.58 62.42 -47.89
N ALA A 4 -46.37 63.00 -47.88
CA ALA A 4 -45.75 63.72 -46.76
C ALA A 4 -45.48 62.92 -45.45
N GLY A 5 -44.38 63.16 -44.74
CA GLY A 5 -43.21 63.97 -45.12
C GLY A 5 -42.23 64.18 -43.96
N GLY A 6 -40.95 64.32 -44.29
CA GLY A 6 -39.93 65.13 -43.60
C GLY A 6 -39.54 64.74 -42.16
N THR A 7 -38.37 65.05 -41.63
CA THR A 7 -37.04 65.52 -42.08
C THR A 7 -36.11 65.08 -40.92
N GLY A 8 -34.84 64.68 -41.00
CA GLY A 8 -33.70 65.04 -41.85
C GLY A 8 -32.44 65.02 -40.96
N LEU A 9 -31.27 64.73 -41.55
CA LEU A 9 -29.91 65.06 -41.08
C LEU A 9 -29.26 64.34 -39.86
N SER A 10 -28.30 63.46 -40.22
CA SER A 10 -26.88 63.50 -39.75
C SER A 10 -26.48 62.94 -38.37
N PRO A 11 -25.19 62.57 -38.16
CA PRO A 11 -24.92 61.18 -37.76
C PRO A 11 -24.04 60.96 -36.52
N ALA A 12 -24.02 59.70 -36.08
CA ALA A 12 -22.91 59.00 -35.41
C ALA A 12 -22.28 59.66 -34.16
N GLN A 13 -22.91 59.44 -33.02
CA GLN A 13 -22.18 59.03 -31.81
C GLN A 13 -22.77 57.72 -31.28
N SER A 14 -21.90 56.75 -31.07
CA SER A 14 -22.16 55.49 -30.37
C SER A 14 -21.34 55.48 -29.08
N PRO A 15 -21.66 54.63 -28.11
CA PRO A 15 -23.00 54.36 -27.62
C PRO A 15 -23.04 54.36 -26.07
N GLU A 16 -24.21 54.64 -25.47
CA GLU A 16 -24.49 54.21 -24.10
C GLU A 16 -25.81 53.42 -24.09
N PRO A 17 -25.78 52.11 -24.43
CA PRO A 17 -26.89 51.23 -24.17
C PRO A 17 -26.79 50.81 -22.70
N THR A 18 -27.70 51.33 -21.88
CA THR A 18 -28.03 50.74 -20.59
C THR A 18 -28.37 49.26 -20.80
N HIS A 19 -27.41 48.38 -20.51
CA HIS A 19 -27.59 46.95 -20.64
C HIS A 19 -28.64 46.48 -19.63
N SER A 20 -29.84 46.19 -20.16
CA SER A 20 -30.58 44.92 -19.99
C SER A 20 -30.90 44.43 -18.54
N PRO A 21 -31.91 43.56 -18.36
CA PRO A 21 -31.70 42.16 -18.70
C PRO A 21 -32.75 41.62 -19.67
N GLU A 22 -32.27 41.23 -20.84
CA GLU A 22 -32.92 40.30 -21.76
C GLU A 22 -32.29 38.93 -21.47
N LEU A 23 -33.11 37.90 -21.20
CA LEU A 23 -32.62 36.59 -20.81
C LEU A 23 -32.14 35.78 -22.03
N ALA A 24 -30.84 35.74 -22.31
CA ALA A 24 -30.25 34.70 -23.16
C ALA A 24 -28.75 34.42 -22.90
N HIS A 25 -28.45 33.19 -22.44
CA HIS A 25 -27.16 32.48 -22.57
C HIS A 25 -25.88 33.03 -21.90
N SER A 26 -25.93 33.27 -20.60
CA SER A 26 -24.73 33.26 -19.72
C SER A 26 -24.01 31.90 -19.75
N PRO A 27 -22.67 31.83 -19.59
CA PRO A 27 -21.94 30.55 -19.56
C PRO A 27 -22.44 29.64 -18.43
N GLU A 28 -22.41 28.31 -18.63
CA GLU A 28 -23.08 27.32 -17.77
C GLU A 28 -22.85 27.53 -16.25
N PRO A 29 -21.62 27.83 -15.76
CA PRO A 29 -21.41 28.08 -14.33
C PRO A 29 -22.04 29.39 -13.83
N ALA A 30 -22.05 30.44 -14.65
CA ALA A 30 -22.66 31.73 -14.31
C ALA A 30 -24.19 31.64 -14.34
N ARG A 31 -24.74 30.90 -15.32
CA ARG A 31 -26.18 30.59 -15.38
C ARG A 31 -26.61 29.73 -14.20
N GLN A 32 -25.82 28.72 -13.82
CA GLN A 32 -26.05 27.91 -12.61
C GLN A 32 -25.98 28.76 -11.34
N ALA A 33 -24.98 29.63 -11.19
CA ALA A 33 -24.89 30.54 -10.04
C ALA A 33 -26.03 31.56 -9.97
N GLN A 34 -26.60 31.96 -11.12
CA GLN A 34 -27.76 32.83 -11.17
C GLN A 34 -29.04 32.10 -10.78
N LEU A 35 -29.29 30.90 -11.34
CA LEU A 35 -30.41 30.04 -10.94
C LEU A 35 -30.38 29.70 -9.44
N VAL A 36 -29.19 29.50 -8.85
CA VAL A 36 -29.02 29.33 -7.40
C VAL A 36 -29.49 30.56 -6.63
N ARG A 37 -29.10 31.78 -7.03
CA ARG A 37 -29.52 33.02 -6.35
C ARG A 37 -31.01 33.30 -6.50
N GLU A 38 -31.58 33.04 -7.67
CA GLU A 38 -33.01 33.16 -7.93
C GLU A 38 -33.82 32.15 -7.10
N ALA A 39 -33.35 30.90 -7.01
CA ALA A 39 -33.92 29.87 -6.13
C ALA A 39 -33.79 30.23 -4.64
N GLN A 40 -32.66 30.80 -4.21
CA GLN A 40 -32.46 31.30 -2.83
C GLN A 40 -33.40 32.47 -2.48
N ALA A 41 -33.73 33.31 -3.46
CA ALA A 41 -34.72 34.38 -3.33
C ALA A 41 -36.19 33.88 -3.33
N GLY A 42 -36.41 32.58 -3.53
CA GLY A 42 -37.72 31.94 -3.50
C GLY A 42 -38.37 31.70 -4.87
N ASP A 43 -37.65 31.91 -5.98
CA ASP A 43 -38.15 31.55 -7.31
C ASP A 43 -38.20 30.03 -7.46
N ARG A 44 -39.43 29.51 -7.52
CA ARG A 44 -39.70 28.08 -7.61
C ARG A 44 -39.34 27.48 -8.97
N ALA A 45 -39.44 28.24 -10.06
CA ALA A 45 -39.09 27.78 -11.40
C ALA A 45 -37.56 27.73 -11.59
N ALA A 46 -36.82 28.66 -10.98
CA ALA A 46 -35.36 28.62 -10.94
C ALA A 46 -34.84 27.41 -10.13
N LEU A 47 -35.48 27.12 -8.99
CA LEU A 47 -35.16 25.93 -8.17
C LEU A 47 -35.39 24.63 -8.94
N GLU A 48 -36.51 24.52 -9.67
CA GLU A 48 -36.88 23.31 -10.41
C GLU A 48 -35.86 22.99 -11.52
N GLN A 49 -35.47 24.00 -12.33
CA GLN A 49 -34.40 23.86 -13.34
C GLN A 49 -33.03 23.49 -12.74
N LEU A 50 -32.69 24.05 -11.57
CA LEU A 50 -31.42 23.79 -10.90
C LEU A 50 -31.32 22.34 -10.39
N VAL A 51 -32.44 21.82 -9.85
CA VAL A 51 -32.57 20.44 -9.36
C VAL A 51 -32.48 19.45 -10.53
N GLU A 52 -33.22 19.71 -11.62
CA GLU A 52 -33.22 18.87 -12.82
C GLU A 52 -31.81 18.75 -13.43
N ALA A 53 -31.07 19.87 -13.55
CA ALA A 53 -29.71 19.89 -14.07
C ALA A 53 -28.66 19.23 -13.14
N CYS A 54 -28.92 19.16 -11.83
CA CYS A 54 -28.00 18.58 -10.85
C CYS A 54 -28.20 17.06 -10.68
N LEU A 55 -29.43 16.56 -10.87
CA LEU A 55 -29.82 15.16 -10.63
C LEU A 55 -28.88 14.13 -11.30
N PRO A 56 -28.48 14.25 -12.60
CA PRO A 56 -27.63 13.24 -13.25
C PRO A 56 -26.22 13.15 -12.66
N LEU A 57 -25.67 14.25 -12.12
CA LEU A 57 -24.36 14.28 -11.48
C LEU A 57 -24.38 13.45 -10.19
N ILE A 58 -25.39 13.67 -9.35
CA ILE A 58 -25.58 12.97 -8.09
C ILE A 58 -25.83 11.47 -8.35
N TYR A 59 -26.67 11.15 -9.33
CA TYR A 59 -26.95 9.78 -9.74
C TYR A 59 -25.69 9.03 -10.19
N ASN A 60 -24.82 9.69 -10.96
CA ASN A 60 -23.54 9.12 -11.40
C ASN A 60 -22.56 8.83 -10.24
N ILE A 61 -22.53 9.70 -9.22
CA ILE A 61 -21.64 9.55 -8.05
C ILE A 61 -22.14 8.42 -7.14
N VAL A 62 -23.44 8.39 -6.86
CA VAL A 62 -24.09 7.38 -6.02
C VAL A 62 -24.05 6.00 -6.70
N GLY A 63 -24.45 5.93 -7.97
CA GLY A 63 -24.50 4.68 -8.74
C GLY A 63 -23.13 4.03 -8.96
N ARG A 64 -22.07 4.81 -9.23
CA ARG A 64 -20.69 4.27 -9.33
C ARG A 64 -20.16 3.76 -8.01
N SER A 65 -20.50 4.41 -6.89
CA SER A 65 -20.08 3.96 -5.57
C SER A 65 -20.76 2.63 -5.20
N LEU A 66 -22.08 2.54 -5.41
CA LEU A 66 -22.90 1.41 -4.97
C LEU A 66 -23.04 0.25 -5.99
N LYS A 67 -22.32 0.31 -7.13
CA LYS A 67 -22.21 -0.70 -8.21
C LYS A 67 -23.38 -1.71 -8.28
N GLY A 68 -24.57 -1.24 -8.64
CA GLY A 68 -25.74 -2.09 -8.93
C GLY A 68 -26.68 -2.39 -7.75
N SER A 69 -26.53 -1.71 -6.61
CA SER A 69 -27.51 -1.77 -5.51
C SER A 69 -28.87 -1.18 -5.89
N SER A 70 -29.96 -1.75 -5.35
CA SER A 70 -31.33 -1.19 -5.43
C SER A 70 -31.49 0.19 -4.80
N ASP A 71 -30.63 0.53 -3.83
CA ASP A 71 -30.82 1.68 -2.94
C ASP A 71 -30.28 3.00 -3.54
N VAL A 72 -29.93 3.00 -4.84
CA VAL A 72 -29.36 4.16 -5.54
C VAL A 72 -30.39 5.27 -5.69
N ASP A 73 -31.62 4.95 -6.13
CA ASP A 73 -32.69 5.93 -6.34
C ASP A 73 -33.06 6.67 -5.03
N ASP A 74 -33.34 5.91 -3.96
CA ASP A 74 -33.66 6.44 -2.63
C ASP A 74 -32.58 7.39 -2.12
N LEU A 75 -31.29 7.05 -2.32
CA LEU A 75 -30.20 7.85 -1.80
C LEU A 75 -29.90 9.08 -2.64
N VAL A 76 -30.10 9.01 -3.96
CA VAL A 76 -30.09 10.20 -4.81
C VAL A 76 -31.22 11.14 -4.38
N GLN A 77 -32.43 10.63 -4.14
CA GLN A 77 -33.55 11.43 -3.65
C GLN A 77 -33.24 12.10 -2.29
N ASP A 78 -32.74 11.36 -1.30
CA ASP A 78 -32.33 11.89 0.02
C ASP A 78 -31.20 12.93 -0.07
N THR A 79 -30.39 12.85 -1.13
CA THR A 79 -29.32 13.82 -1.44
C THR A 79 -29.89 15.07 -2.09
N MET A 80 -30.75 14.93 -3.10
CA MET A 80 -31.39 16.07 -3.79
C MET A 80 -32.29 16.86 -2.85
N VAL A 81 -33.03 16.20 -1.96
CA VAL A 81 -33.79 16.85 -0.88
C VAL A 81 -32.86 17.62 0.06
N GLY A 82 -31.71 17.04 0.44
CA GLY A 82 -30.68 17.74 1.22
C GLY A 82 -30.10 18.97 0.51
N ILE A 83 -29.90 18.89 -0.80
CA ILE A 83 -29.45 19.99 -1.66
C ILE A 83 -30.51 21.11 -1.72
N ILE A 84 -31.79 20.77 -1.84
CA ILE A 84 -32.88 21.77 -1.86
C ILE A 84 -32.98 22.48 -0.51
N HIS A 85 -32.95 21.74 0.61
CA HIS A 85 -33.08 22.32 1.95
C HIS A 85 -31.86 23.14 2.39
N GLY A 86 -30.64 22.74 2.02
CA GLY A 86 -29.43 23.49 2.33
C GLY A 86 -29.17 24.67 1.39
N LEU A 87 -29.92 24.80 0.28
CA LEU A 87 -29.66 25.82 -0.75
C LEU A 87 -29.69 27.26 -0.20
N PRO A 88 -30.62 27.66 0.70
CA PRO A 88 -30.63 29.00 1.30
C PRO A 88 -29.37 29.35 2.08
N GLU A 89 -28.62 28.36 2.57
CA GLU A 89 -27.41 28.55 3.38
C GLU A 89 -26.11 28.56 2.54
N LEU A 90 -26.20 28.27 1.23
CA LEU A 90 -25.05 28.27 0.33
C LEU A 90 -24.55 29.69 0.06
N ARG A 91 -23.47 30.08 0.76
CA ARG A 91 -22.87 31.43 0.70
C ARG A 91 -22.33 31.83 -0.67
N GLU A 92 -21.78 30.88 -1.42
CA GLU A 92 -21.23 31.12 -2.76
C GLU A 92 -21.98 30.32 -3.82
N ALA A 93 -22.90 30.99 -4.51
CA ALA A 93 -23.74 30.37 -5.55
C ALA A 93 -22.95 29.70 -6.68
N GLY A 94 -21.76 30.21 -7.02
CA GLY A 94 -20.85 29.61 -8.00
C GLY A 94 -20.27 28.26 -7.59
N ARG A 95 -20.32 27.90 -6.30
CA ARG A 95 -19.80 26.63 -5.76
C ARG A 95 -20.84 25.52 -5.70
N PHE A 96 -22.08 25.77 -6.13
CA PHE A 96 -23.22 24.86 -5.96
C PHE A 96 -22.93 23.40 -6.34
N ARG A 97 -22.27 23.13 -7.47
CA ARG A 97 -21.87 21.75 -7.85
C ARG A 97 -20.94 21.10 -6.82
N SER A 98 -19.87 21.77 -6.40
CA SER A 98 -18.93 21.22 -5.39
C SER A 98 -19.58 20.99 -4.02
N TRP A 99 -20.51 21.86 -3.65
CA TRP A 99 -21.28 21.75 -2.42
C TRP A 99 -22.33 20.62 -2.48
N ALA A 100 -23.05 20.49 -3.60
CA ALA A 100 -23.99 19.39 -3.85
C ALA A 100 -23.30 18.01 -3.81
N VAL A 101 -22.09 17.90 -4.38
CA VAL A 101 -21.24 16.70 -4.28
C VAL A 101 -20.82 16.41 -2.84
N THR A 102 -20.56 17.43 -2.02
CA THR A 102 -20.28 17.26 -0.59
C THR A 102 -21.47 16.67 0.17
N ILE A 103 -22.70 17.10 -0.15
CA ILE A 103 -23.94 16.52 0.39
C ILE A 103 -24.09 15.06 -0.06
N ALA A 104 -23.85 14.76 -1.34
CA ALA A 104 -23.88 13.39 -1.87
C ALA A 104 -22.89 12.47 -1.15
N TYR A 105 -21.65 12.92 -0.94
CA TYR A 105 -20.64 12.15 -0.22
C TYR A 105 -21.01 11.91 1.24
N ARG A 106 -21.55 12.92 1.94
CA ARG A 106 -22.09 12.78 3.31
C ARG A 106 -23.25 11.77 3.36
N ARG A 107 -24.16 11.79 2.38
CA ARG A 107 -25.29 10.85 2.26
C ARG A 107 -24.84 9.44 1.91
N LEU A 108 -23.87 9.26 1.01
CA LEU A 108 -23.22 7.97 0.74
C LEU A 108 -22.56 7.37 1.97
N GLN A 109 -21.76 8.14 2.70
CA GLN A 109 -21.15 7.69 3.95
C GLN A 109 -22.19 7.28 5.00
N GLU A 110 -23.28 8.04 5.14
CA GLU A 110 -24.41 7.67 6.00
C GLU A 110 -25.17 6.44 5.48
N HIS A 111 -25.29 6.26 4.17
CA HIS A 111 -25.90 5.07 3.56
C HIS A 111 -25.08 3.82 3.79
N TYR A 112 -23.76 3.83 3.55
CA TYR A 112 -22.90 2.69 3.86
C TYR A 112 -22.94 2.37 5.35
N ARG A 113 -22.91 3.37 6.24
CA ARG A 113 -23.15 3.15 7.68
C ARG A 113 -24.51 2.51 7.95
N ARG A 114 -25.58 2.93 7.27
CA ARG A 114 -26.94 2.35 7.42
C ARG A 114 -27.08 0.95 6.83
N ARG A 115 -26.41 0.65 5.71
CA ARG A 115 -26.41 -0.66 5.05
C ARG A 115 -25.57 -1.67 5.83
N TYR A 116 -24.43 -1.24 6.37
CA TYR A 116 -23.65 -1.99 7.36
C TYR A 116 -24.47 -2.25 8.65
N ARG A 117 -25.18 -1.23 9.16
CA ARG A 117 -26.20 -1.35 10.24
C ARG A 117 -27.50 -2.10 9.86
N ASN A 118 -27.67 -2.53 8.62
CA ASN A 118 -28.80 -3.34 8.18
C ASN A 118 -28.38 -4.80 7.95
N LEU A 119 -27.12 -5.04 7.56
CA LEU A 119 -26.50 -6.36 7.63
C LEU A 119 -26.21 -6.78 9.09
N LEU A 120 -26.02 -5.82 10.00
CA LEU A 120 -26.08 -6.00 11.46
C LEU A 120 -27.21 -5.15 12.08
N ARG A 121 -28.45 -5.67 12.15
CA ARG A 121 -29.56 -5.03 12.90
C ARG A 121 -29.49 -5.43 14.39
N LEU A 122 -29.59 -4.56 15.41
CA LEU A 122 -29.93 -3.12 15.61
C LEU A 122 -29.42 -2.70 17.05
N PRO A 123 -29.50 -1.44 17.59
CA PRO A 123 -30.05 -0.15 17.08
C PRO A 123 -29.13 1.14 17.22
N GLY A 124 -29.58 2.31 16.71
CA GLY A 124 -28.93 3.66 16.80
C GLY A 124 -29.47 4.59 17.92
N PRO A 125 -29.44 5.97 17.87
CA PRO A 125 -29.21 6.90 16.72
C PRO A 125 -28.42 8.26 16.98
N ARG A 126 -28.24 9.08 15.90
CA ARG A 126 -28.18 10.59 15.69
C ARG A 126 -27.86 11.60 16.83
N GLU A 127 -27.42 12.87 16.65
CA GLU A 127 -26.84 13.84 15.63
C GLU A 127 -26.40 15.10 16.48
N PRO A 128 -25.50 16.08 16.10
CA PRO A 128 -25.75 17.06 15.01
C PRO A 128 -24.53 17.78 14.35
N ASP A 129 -24.89 18.70 13.45
CA ASP A 129 -24.22 19.77 12.66
C ASP A 129 -22.72 20.14 12.72
N PHE A 130 -22.22 20.42 11.51
CA PHE A 130 -21.20 21.42 11.18
C PHE A 130 -21.66 22.25 9.96
N THR A 131 -21.86 23.55 10.17
CA THR A 131 -21.89 24.57 9.11
C THR A 131 -20.48 25.08 8.80
N ASP A 132 -20.35 25.65 7.59
CA ASP A 132 -19.18 26.32 7.00
C ASP A 132 -18.04 25.49 6.36
N VAL A 133 -17.86 25.76 5.06
CA VAL A 133 -16.89 25.27 4.06
C VAL A 133 -16.70 26.50 3.13
N ALA A 134 -15.57 26.82 2.47
CA ALA A 134 -14.63 25.97 1.74
C ALA A 134 -13.29 26.67 1.38
N ASP A 135 -12.23 25.88 1.15
CA ASP A 135 -11.40 25.99 -0.07
C ASP A 135 -10.97 24.58 -0.57
N PRO A 136 -11.52 24.05 -1.67
CA PRO A 136 -11.31 22.66 -2.09
C PRO A 136 -9.97 22.37 -2.79
N GLY A 137 -9.15 23.39 -3.08
CA GLY A 137 -7.78 23.17 -3.54
C GLY A 137 -6.87 22.65 -2.42
N ALA A 138 -7.07 23.17 -1.21
CA ALA A 138 -6.36 22.72 0.00
C ALA A 138 -6.81 21.32 0.45
N ASP A 139 -8.10 20.99 0.30
CA ASP A 139 -8.70 19.72 0.77
C ASP A 139 -8.03 18.44 0.20
N PHE A 140 -7.43 18.47 -0.99
CA PHE A 140 -6.78 17.28 -1.56
C PHE A 140 -5.40 17.02 -0.91
N ALA A 141 -4.62 18.08 -0.71
CA ALA A 141 -3.38 18.01 0.05
C ALA A 141 -3.65 17.69 1.53
N GLU A 142 -4.65 18.33 2.13
CA GLU A 142 -5.04 18.10 3.53
C GLU A 142 -5.59 16.69 3.77
N ARG A 143 -6.33 16.10 2.81
CA ARG A 143 -6.75 14.68 2.89
C ARG A 143 -5.57 13.72 2.79
N THR A 144 -4.60 13.98 1.90
CA THR A 144 -3.39 13.15 1.75
C THR A 144 -2.54 13.20 3.03
N VAL A 145 -2.29 14.41 3.55
CA VAL A 145 -1.62 14.64 4.83
C VAL A 145 -2.39 14.01 6.00
N THR A 146 -3.72 14.07 6.00
CA THR A 146 -4.57 13.45 7.03
C THR A 146 -4.51 11.92 6.98
N GLU A 147 -4.50 11.30 5.79
CA GLU A 147 -4.37 9.84 5.66
C GLU A 147 -2.97 9.33 6.06
N LEU A 148 -1.91 10.06 5.70
CA LEU A 148 -0.55 9.81 6.16
C LEU A 148 -0.43 9.97 7.69
N ALA A 149 -0.98 11.05 8.24
CA ALA A 149 -1.05 11.27 9.68
C ALA A 149 -1.82 10.14 10.38
N LEU A 150 -2.98 9.72 9.88
CA LEU A 150 -3.77 8.62 10.46
C LEU A 150 -3.00 7.29 10.43
N LYS A 151 -2.29 6.96 9.35
CA LYS A 151 -1.40 5.78 9.28
C LYS A 151 -0.28 5.86 10.33
N GLY A 152 0.38 7.02 10.45
CA GLY A 152 1.39 7.25 11.50
C GLY A 152 0.83 7.10 12.91
N GLN A 153 -0.34 7.67 13.18
CA GLN A 153 -0.98 7.62 14.50
C GLN A 153 -1.47 6.22 14.89
N ARG A 154 -1.86 5.37 13.92
CA ARG A 154 -2.15 3.95 14.17
C ARG A 154 -0.91 3.20 14.66
N ARG A 155 0.27 3.48 14.10
CA ARG A 155 1.55 2.91 14.56
C ARG A 155 1.91 3.37 15.98
N GLU A 156 1.81 4.67 16.25
CA GLU A 156 2.02 5.24 17.60
C GLU A 156 1.12 4.57 18.66
N LEU A 157 -0.13 4.28 18.30
CA LEU A 157 -1.09 3.64 19.19
C LEU A 157 -0.74 2.16 19.46
N ALA A 158 -0.32 1.41 18.44
CA ALA A 158 0.17 0.04 18.61
C ALA A 158 1.42 -0.03 19.49
N GLU A 159 2.34 0.93 19.34
CA GLU A 159 3.54 1.04 20.19
C GLU A 159 3.17 1.46 21.63
N ALA A 160 2.27 2.43 21.81
CA ALA A 160 1.78 2.85 23.13
C ALA A 160 0.97 1.76 23.87
N ALA A 161 0.25 0.89 23.16
CA ALA A 161 -0.47 -0.23 23.77
C ALA A 161 0.48 -1.23 24.46
N ARG A 162 1.71 -1.40 23.95
CA ARG A 162 2.75 -2.22 24.60
C ARG A 162 3.19 -1.63 25.95
N TRP A 163 3.10 -0.31 26.11
CA TRP A 163 3.50 0.42 27.33
C TRP A 163 2.47 0.31 28.45
N LEU A 164 1.24 -0.18 28.19
CA LEU A 164 0.20 -0.37 29.20
C LEU A 164 0.56 -1.45 30.24
N GLU A 165 0.08 -1.26 31.47
CA GLU A 165 0.16 -2.26 32.55
C GLU A 165 -0.76 -3.45 32.25
N PRO A 166 -0.51 -4.67 32.80
CA PRO A 166 -1.30 -5.86 32.49
C PRO A 166 -2.83 -5.67 32.63
N ASN A 167 -3.27 -5.01 33.71
CA ASN A 167 -4.68 -4.70 33.95
C ASN A 167 -5.26 -3.70 32.94
N ASP A 168 -4.44 -2.77 32.43
CA ASP A 168 -4.84 -1.82 31.39
C ASP A 168 -4.86 -2.50 30.01
N ARG A 169 -3.98 -3.47 29.74
CA ARG A 169 -4.00 -4.28 28.51
C ARG A 169 -5.26 -5.13 28.41
N GLN A 170 -5.72 -5.71 29.51
CA GLN A 170 -7.00 -6.44 29.57
C GLN A 170 -8.19 -5.50 29.31
N ILE A 171 -8.18 -4.28 29.88
CA ILE A 171 -9.19 -3.26 29.56
C ILE A 171 -9.10 -2.88 28.08
N PHE A 172 -7.90 -2.70 27.52
CA PHE A 172 -7.68 -2.36 26.12
C PHE A 172 -8.15 -3.45 25.16
N SER A 173 -7.94 -4.74 25.46
CA SER A 173 -8.42 -5.84 24.59
C SER A 173 -9.93 -5.99 24.62
N LEU A 174 -10.57 -5.90 25.80
CA LEU A 174 -12.03 -5.89 25.91
C LEU A 174 -12.63 -4.66 25.22
N TRP A 175 -11.95 -3.51 25.36
CA TRP A 175 -12.36 -2.28 24.73
C TRP A 175 -12.15 -2.27 23.21
N TRP A 176 -11.15 -2.97 22.69
CA TRP A 176 -11.02 -3.20 21.26
C TRP A 176 -12.27 -3.91 20.74
N GLN A 177 -12.71 -4.97 21.41
CA GLN A 177 -13.95 -5.67 21.08
C GLN A 177 -15.20 -4.79 21.25
N GLU A 178 -15.20 -3.86 22.21
CA GLU A 178 -16.27 -2.86 22.34
C GLU A 178 -16.28 -1.86 21.16
N VAL A 179 -15.11 -1.39 20.71
CA VAL A 179 -14.97 -0.47 19.58
C VAL A 179 -15.28 -1.15 18.24
N ALA A 180 -14.99 -2.45 18.14
CA ALA A 180 -15.37 -3.29 17.01
C ALA A 180 -16.84 -3.72 17.02
N GLY A 181 -17.56 -3.52 18.12
CA GLY A 181 -18.97 -3.87 18.28
C GLY A 181 -19.25 -5.33 18.65
N GLU A 182 -18.23 -6.13 18.93
CA GLU A 182 -18.35 -7.52 19.40
C GLU A 182 -18.70 -7.62 20.89
N LEU A 183 -18.57 -6.53 21.65
CA LEU A 183 -18.81 -6.48 23.09
C LEU A 183 -19.58 -5.20 23.46
N SER A 184 -20.67 -5.30 24.22
CA SER A 184 -21.33 -4.10 24.76
C SER A 184 -20.60 -3.54 25.98
N ARG A 185 -20.87 -2.28 26.33
CA ARG A 185 -20.40 -1.67 27.58
C ARG A 185 -20.81 -2.47 28.83
N ALA A 186 -21.98 -3.12 28.79
CA ALA A 186 -22.47 -3.94 29.89
C ALA A 186 -21.70 -5.25 30.01
N GLU A 187 -21.40 -5.89 28.88
CA GLU A 187 -20.59 -7.12 28.84
C GLU A 187 -19.12 -6.84 29.16
N LEU A 188 -18.56 -5.71 28.73
CA LEU A 188 -17.24 -5.25 29.18
C LEU A 188 -17.21 -4.99 30.69
N ALA A 189 -18.26 -4.40 31.25
CA ALA A 189 -18.35 -4.17 32.69
C ALA A 189 -18.45 -5.49 33.47
N ALA A 190 -19.25 -6.45 32.96
CA ALA A 190 -19.36 -7.80 33.51
C ALA A 190 -18.06 -8.60 33.40
N ALA A 191 -17.37 -8.55 32.26
CA ALA A 191 -16.06 -9.18 32.04
C ALA A 191 -14.92 -8.56 32.87
N LEU A 192 -15.11 -7.34 33.37
CA LEU A 192 -14.22 -6.70 34.36
C LEU A 192 -14.71 -6.90 35.82
N GLU A 193 -15.83 -7.60 36.03
CA GLU A 193 -16.50 -7.79 37.33
C GLU A 193 -16.82 -6.46 38.05
N THR A 194 -17.25 -5.44 37.31
CA THR A 194 -17.55 -4.11 37.85
C THR A 194 -18.91 -3.57 37.41
N SER A 195 -19.42 -2.55 38.12
CA SER A 195 -20.56 -1.77 37.61
C SER A 195 -20.20 -1.03 36.31
N PRO A 196 -21.16 -0.79 35.39
CA PRO A 196 -20.91 -0.02 34.16
C PRO A 196 -20.28 1.36 34.41
N GLN A 197 -20.61 1.99 35.54
CA GLN A 197 -20.02 3.25 35.99
C GLN A 197 -18.52 3.11 36.32
N HIS A 198 -18.14 2.07 37.07
CA HIS A 198 -16.73 1.81 37.36
C HIS A 198 -15.95 1.33 36.12
N ALA A 199 -16.56 0.55 35.23
CA ALA A 199 -15.98 0.16 33.95
C ALA A 199 -15.69 1.38 33.06
N ALA A 200 -16.62 2.34 32.98
CA ALA A 200 -16.42 3.59 32.25
C ALA A 200 -15.25 4.41 32.81
N VAL A 201 -15.15 4.57 34.13
CA VAL A 201 -14.03 5.28 34.78
C VAL A 201 -12.69 4.55 34.58
N ARG A 202 -12.66 3.21 34.66
CA ARG A 202 -11.45 2.41 34.37
C ARG A 202 -11.02 2.58 32.92
N LEU A 203 -11.95 2.54 31.97
CA LEU A 203 -11.66 2.76 30.56
C LEU A 203 -11.12 4.17 30.29
N GLN A 204 -11.78 5.20 30.84
CA GLN A 204 -11.33 6.59 30.67
C GLN A 204 -9.86 6.74 31.11
N ARG A 205 -9.52 6.22 32.29
CA ARG A 205 -8.15 6.23 32.82
C ARG A 205 -7.16 5.45 31.94
N MET A 206 -7.59 4.37 31.30
CA MET A 206 -6.76 3.60 30.35
C MET A 206 -6.49 4.42 29.08
N ARG A 207 -7.53 5.07 28.51
CA ARG A 207 -7.40 5.95 27.34
C ARG A 207 -6.49 7.15 27.60
N GLU A 208 -6.64 7.81 28.76
CA GLU A 208 -5.73 8.87 29.23
C GLU A 208 -4.26 8.41 29.34
N ARG A 209 -4.02 7.13 29.68
CA ARG A 209 -2.68 6.53 29.71
C ARG A 209 -2.13 6.21 28.33
N LEU A 210 -2.98 5.79 27.39
CA LEU A 210 -2.59 5.59 25.98
C LEU A 210 -2.15 6.91 25.36
N ASP A 211 -2.98 7.95 25.41
CA ASP A 211 -2.64 9.24 24.81
C ASP A 211 -1.44 9.91 25.49
N GLY A 212 -1.32 9.77 26.81
CA GLY A 212 -0.11 10.16 27.54
C GLY A 212 1.15 9.43 27.06
N SER A 213 1.04 8.14 26.70
CA SER A 213 2.17 7.34 26.19
C SER A 213 2.49 7.67 24.73
N ARG A 214 1.48 7.95 23.89
CA ARG A 214 1.66 8.41 22.50
C ARG A 214 2.35 9.77 22.42
N ALA A 215 1.96 10.72 23.27
CA ALA A 215 2.64 12.01 23.41
C ALA A 215 4.11 11.84 23.85
N VAL A 216 4.41 10.85 24.70
CA VAL A 216 5.79 10.51 25.08
C VAL A 216 6.58 9.93 23.91
N LEU A 217 6.02 8.99 23.15
CA LEU A 217 6.68 8.44 21.95
C LEU A 217 7.05 9.55 20.96
N ARG A 218 6.11 10.45 20.62
CA ARG A 218 6.39 11.63 19.80
C ARG A 218 7.50 12.52 20.34
N ALA A 219 7.44 12.87 21.63
CA ALA A 219 8.44 13.73 22.25
C ALA A 219 9.85 13.10 22.30
N LEU A 220 9.92 11.77 22.40
CA LEU A 220 11.18 11.02 22.32
C LEU A 220 11.72 10.95 20.89
N SER A 221 10.86 10.77 19.88
CA SER A 221 11.26 10.69 18.47
C SER A 221 11.52 12.06 17.82
N ALA A 222 11.18 13.17 18.47
CA ALA A 222 11.38 14.51 17.94
C ALA A 222 12.88 14.85 17.73
N VAL A 223 13.18 15.50 16.59
CA VAL A 223 14.51 16.01 16.24
C VAL A 223 14.40 17.51 15.89
N PRO A 224 15.12 18.42 16.58
CA PRO A 224 15.92 18.17 17.78
C PRO A 224 15.05 17.85 19.01
N ARG A 225 15.50 16.90 19.84
CA ARG A 225 14.80 16.51 21.07
C ARG A 225 14.88 17.63 22.11
N CYS A 226 13.80 17.85 22.87
CA CYS A 226 13.77 18.80 23.98
C CYS A 226 14.96 18.56 24.94
N PRO A 227 15.78 19.59 25.27
CA PRO A 227 16.98 19.41 26.08
C PRO A 227 16.72 18.82 27.46
N ASP A 228 15.62 19.20 28.11
CA ASP A 228 15.28 18.68 29.45
C ASP A 228 14.71 17.27 29.41
N LEU A 229 14.00 16.89 28.34
CA LEU A 229 13.66 15.48 28.10
C LEU A 229 14.92 14.66 27.83
N GLY A 230 15.87 15.19 27.06
CA GLY A 230 17.18 14.58 26.82
C GLY A 230 17.98 14.34 28.10
N LYS A 231 17.98 15.29 29.04
CA LYS A 231 18.53 15.11 30.40
C LYS A 231 17.74 14.06 31.19
N LEU A 232 16.41 14.05 31.07
CA LEU A 232 15.52 13.16 31.84
C LEU A 232 15.70 11.68 31.49
N VAL A 233 15.95 11.36 30.22
CA VAL A 233 16.20 9.98 29.73
C VAL A 233 17.68 9.59 29.75
N LYS A 234 18.58 10.47 30.21
CA LYS A 234 20.01 10.16 30.28
C LYS A 234 20.26 9.06 31.31
N GLY A 235 20.61 7.86 30.85
CA GLY A 235 20.75 6.66 31.68
C GLY A 235 19.47 5.82 31.83
N TRP A 236 18.45 6.06 30.99
CA TRP A 236 17.34 5.13 30.81
C TRP A 236 17.74 4.01 29.84
N ASP A 237 17.39 2.77 30.18
CA ASP A 237 17.70 1.53 29.46
C ASP A 237 16.70 1.18 28.33
N GLY A 238 15.68 2.02 28.14
CA GLY A 238 14.59 1.80 27.18
C GLY A 238 13.41 0.99 27.72
N GLN A 239 13.46 0.46 28.95
CA GLN A 239 12.39 -0.33 29.53
C GLN A 239 11.34 0.54 30.24
N VAL A 240 10.06 0.37 29.89
CA VAL A 240 8.97 1.26 30.36
C VAL A 240 8.23 0.65 31.54
N ASP A 241 8.77 0.86 32.74
CA ASP A 241 8.04 0.59 33.98
C ASP A 241 7.00 1.69 34.30
N SER A 242 6.19 1.45 35.33
CA SER A 242 5.14 2.39 35.79
C SER A 242 5.66 3.71 36.35
N ARG A 243 6.93 3.78 36.77
CA ARG A 243 7.58 4.98 37.31
C ARG A 243 8.11 5.85 36.16
N TRP A 244 8.80 5.25 35.20
CA TRP A 244 9.29 5.90 33.98
C TRP A 244 8.13 6.42 33.13
N ARG A 245 7.09 5.62 32.87
CA ARG A 245 5.89 6.07 32.16
C ARG A 245 5.26 7.31 32.79
N LYS A 246 5.08 7.32 34.11
CA LYS A 246 4.55 8.48 34.86
C LYS A 246 5.50 9.68 34.87
N ARG A 247 6.81 9.46 34.89
CA ARG A 247 7.83 10.51 34.87
C ARG A 247 7.90 11.20 33.51
N LEU A 248 7.90 10.42 32.43
CA LEU A 248 7.91 10.91 31.05
C LEU A 248 6.57 11.60 30.70
N ALA A 249 5.42 10.98 31.02
CA ALA A 249 4.11 11.59 30.77
C ALA A 249 3.84 12.86 31.60
N ARG A 250 4.49 13.00 32.77
CA ARG A 250 4.50 14.27 33.51
C ARG A 250 5.34 15.31 32.78
N HIS A 251 6.55 14.96 32.35
CA HIS A 251 7.40 15.88 31.60
C HIS A 251 6.75 16.36 30.30
N THR A 252 6.14 15.47 29.51
CA THR A 252 5.44 15.88 28.29
C THR A 252 4.24 16.77 28.55
N ARG A 253 3.55 16.61 29.68
CA ARG A 253 2.46 17.51 30.08
C ARG A 253 2.97 18.86 30.58
N ASP A 254 4.03 18.89 31.39
CA ASP A 254 4.41 20.08 32.15
C ASP A 254 5.48 20.93 31.43
N CYS A 255 6.29 20.34 30.55
CA CYS A 255 7.26 21.05 29.71
C CYS A 255 6.54 21.86 28.61
N THR A 256 6.88 23.15 28.50
CA THR A 256 6.35 24.06 27.48
C THR A 256 6.63 23.62 26.05
N GLN A 257 7.79 23.00 25.80
CA GLN A 257 8.14 22.43 24.49
C GLN A 257 7.42 21.10 24.24
N CYS A 258 7.46 20.16 25.18
CA CYS A 258 6.92 18.81 24.94
C CYS A 258 5.39 18.74 24.94
N ARG A 259 4.68 19.72 25.53
CA ARG A 259 3.20 19.78 25.55
C ARG A 259 2.59 19.87 24.15
N GLN A 260 3.34 20.31 23.13
CA GLN A 260 2.82 20.34 21.76
C GLN A 260 2.52 18.95 21.21
N TYR A 261 3.29 17.93 21.60
CA TYR A 261 3.15 16.57 21.05
C TYR A 261 1.86 15.84 21.45
N SER A 262 1.10 16.36 22.42
CA SER A 262 -0.22 15.85 22.79
C SER A 262 -1.40 16.61 22.15
N ARG A 263 -1.15 17.67 21.36
CA ARG A 263 -2.23 18.52 20.82
C ARG A 263 -2.99 17.83 19.69
N ASP A 264 -2.25 17.25 18.76
CA ASP A 264 -2.81 16.71 17.51
C ASP A 264 -2.88 15.17 17.57
N LEU A 265 -3.30 14.63 18.72
CA LEU A 265 -3.56 13.20 18.89
C LEU A 265 -5.01 12.90 18.49
N VAL A 266 -5.19 12.24 17.35
CA VAL A 266 -6.45 11.59 16.98
C VAL A 266 -6.79 10.58 18.07
N ARG A 267 -8.04 10.61 18.54
CA ARG A 267 -8.50 9.74 19.64
C ARG A 267 -8.25 8.26 19.31
N PRO A 268 -7.72 7.46 20.26
CA PRO A 268 -7.42 6.05 20.03
C PRO A 268 -8.55 5.24 19.38
N GLU A 269 -9.82 5.46 19.76
CA GLU A 269 -11.00 4.85 19.11
C GLU A 269 -10.99 4.92 17.58
N ALA A 270 -10.75 6.13 17.03
CA ALA A 270 -10.82 6.39 15.59
C ALA A 270 -9.65 5.76 14.83
N LEU A 271 -8.59 5.37 15.56
CA LEU A 271 -7.42 4.69 15.01
C LEU A 271 -7.62 3.17 15.01
N LEU A 272 -8.32 2.59 16.00
CA LEU A 272 -8.65 1.15 16.01
C LEU A 272 -9.62 0.76 14.88
N GLN A 273 -10.56 1.66 14.53
CA GLN A 273 -11.64 1.43 13.54
C GLN A 273 -11.18 1.23 12.08
N GLY A 274 -9.88 1.06 11.82
CA GLY A 274 -9.35 0.71 10.50
C GLY A 274 -8.26 -0.36 10.54
N VAL A 275 -8.34 -1.26 11.53
CA VAL A 275 -7.55 -2.48 11.64
C VAL A 275 -8.54 -3.64 11.69
N ALA A 276 -8.49 -4.55 10.72
CA ALA A 276 -9.43 -5.67 10.64
C ALA A 276 -9.25 -6.64 11.82
N LEU A 277 -10.36 -7.19 12.30
CA LEU A 277 -10.37 -8.25 13.30
C LEU A 277 -9.83 -9.55 12.68
N ILE A 278 -8.98 -10.25 13.43
CA ILE A 278 -8.64 -11.64 13.13
C ILE A 278 -9.89 -12.47 13.41
N THR A 279 -10.56 -12.95 12.36
CA THR A 279 -11.75 -13.79 12.51
C THR A 279 -11.35 -15.14 13.09
N VAL A 280 -12.03 -15.57 14.15
CA VAL A 280 -11.83 -16.92 14.71
C VAL A 280 -12.42 -17.93 13.73
N PRO A 281 -11.66 -18.93 13.26
CA PRO A 281 -12.16 -19.87 12.24
C PRO A 281 -13.46 -20.55 12.69
N ALA A 282 -14.43 -20.65 11.78
CA ALA A 282 -15.76 -21.21 12.06
C ALA A 282 -15.74 -22.60 12.71
N ALA A 283 -14.67 -23.36 12.49
CA ALA A 283 -14.38 -24.64 13.15
C ALA A 283 -14.33 -24.56 14.70
N LEU A 284 -13.83 -23.46 15.29
CA LEU A 284 -13.72 -23.31 16.75
C LEU A 284 -15.09 -22.96 17.38
N LEU A 285 -15.82 -22.05 16.75
CA LEU A 285 -17.23 -21.76 17.05
C LEU A 285 -18.07 -23.04 17.00
N ALA A 286 -17.89 -23.80 15.91
CA ALA A 286 -18.46 -25.12 15.72
C ALA A 286 -17.85 -26.21 16.62
N LYS A 287 -17.12 -25.90 17.71
CA LYS A 287 -16.69 -26.91 18.71
C LYS A 287 -17.18 -26.66 20.15
N LEU A 288 -17.73 -25.47 20.45
CA LEU A 288 -18.04 -25.02 21.82
C LEU A 288 -19.40 -25.46 22.38
N SER A 289 -20.23 -26.13 21.58
CA SER A 289 -21.68 -25.96 21.72
C SER A 289 -22.55 -27.19 21.51
N GLY A 290 -22.01 -28.29 20.98
CA GLY A 290 -22.53 -29.63 21.26
C GLY A 290 -22.33 -29.97 22.74
N MET A 291 -21.33 -29.35 23.38
CA MET A 291 -21.15 -29.32 24.82
C MET A 291 -22.28 -28.58 25.57
N LEU A 292 -23.06 -27.72 24.89
CA LEU A 292 -24.20 -27.00 25.48
C LEU A 292 -25.53 -27.76 25.37
N GLN A 293 -25.64 -28.81 24.54
CA GLN A 293 -26.92 -29.49 24.30
C GLN A 293 -27.17 -30.73 25.18
N THR A 294 -26.14 -31.31 25.81
CA THR A 294 -26.28 -32.48 26.68
C THR A 294 -26.32 -32.06 28.16
N GLY A 295 -27.50 -32.11 28.77
CA GLY A 295 -27.69 -31.61 30.13
C GLY A 295 -28.42 -32.57 31.08
N THR A 296 -27.79 -32.87 32.23
CA THR A 296 -28.45 -33.34 33.47
C THR A 296 -27.88 -32.68 34.76
N GLU A 297 -28.67 -31.76 35.31
CA GLU A 297 -28.84 -31.21 36.69
C GLU A 297 -27.72 -30.57 37.55
N ALA A 298 -28.11 -29.47 38.21
CA ALA A 298 -27.24 -28.50 38.90
C ALA A 298 -27.39 -28.47 40.44
N THR A 299 -26.38 -27.96 41.15
CA THR A 299 -26.52 -27.20 42.43
C THR A 299 -25.21 -26.41 42.74
N PRO A 300 -25.24 -25.31 43.54
CA PRO A 300 -24.23 -24.24 43.41
C PRO A 300 -23.27 -24.00 44.62
N LEU A 301 -22.32 -23.07 44.40
CA LEU A 301 -21.52 -22.22 45.34
C LEU A 301 -20.05 -22.62 45.63
N GLY A 302 -19.11 -21.72 45.27
CA GLY A 302 -17.69 -21.75 45.67
C GLY A 302 -16.74 -21.04 44.68
N PRO A 303 -15.80 -20.16 45.10
CA PRO A 303 -15.17 -19.20 44.17
C PRO A 303 -13.91 -19.71 43.44
N VAL A 304 -14.04 -19.93 42.12
CA VAL A 304 -13.21 -19.52 40.94
C VAL A 304 -11.65 -19.55 40.97
N SER A 305 -10.95 -19.57 42.10
CA SER A 305 -9.52 -19.18 42.17
C SER A 305 -8.47 -20.23 41.72
N ALA A 306 -8.84 -21.38 41.16
CA ALA A 306 -7.91 -22.53 41.05
C ALA A 306 -7.56 -23.03 39.64
N VAL A 307 -8.23 -22.61 38.56
CA VAL A 307 -8.07 -23.20 37.22
C VAL A 307 -7.25 -22.31 36.26
N MET A 308 -6.11 -21.80 36.75
CA MET A 308 -5.10 -21.11 35.92
C MET A 308 -3.77 -21.90 35.81
N GLN A 309 -3.73 -23.15 36.31
CA GLN A 309 -2.52 -23.97 36.37
C GLN A 309 -2.77 -25.44 35.97
N SER A 310 -2.96 -25.71 34.67
CA SER A 310 -2.78 -27.07 34.12
C SER A 310 -2.49 -27.13 32.60
N LEU A 311 -1.90 -26.07 32.03
CA LEU A 311 -1.45 -26.06 30.61
C LEU A 311 -0.20 -26.93 30.33
N THR A 312 0.06 -27.94 31.17
CA THR A 312 1.16 -28.91 31.02
C THR A 312 0.73 -30.28 31.57
N GLY A 313 0.51 -31.27 30.71
CA GLY A 313 0.21 -32.66 31.14
C GLY A 313 -0.64 -33.45 30.15
N LYS A 314 -0.36 -34.74 29.99
CA LYS A 314 -1.01 -35.64 29.00
C LYS A 314 -2.25 -36.36 29.56
N ALA A 315 -3.18 -36.66 28.65
CA ALA A 315 -4.05 -37.86 28.59
C ALA A 315 -5.23 -38.10 29.57
N VAL A 316 -6.46 -37.99 29.01
CA VAL A 316 -7.65 -38.90 29.03
C VAL A 316 -8.33 -39.32 30.38
N VAL A 317 -9.67 -39.56 30.29
CA VAL A 317 -10.63 -40.16 31.26
C VAL A 317 -11.23 -39.14 32.27
N VAL A 318 -12.38 -38.47 32.02
CA VAL A 318 -13.82 -38.88 31.86
C VAL A 318 -14.63 -38.81 33.18
N GLY A 319 -15.78 -38.11 33.09
CA GLY A 319 -16.83 -37.97 34.12
C GLY A 319 -16.83 -36.58 34.78
N GLY A 320 -17.88 -35.74 34.77
CA GLY A 320 -19.26 -35.84 34.25
C GLY A 320 -20.15 -34.97 35.18
N ALA A 321 -20.47 -33.71 34.82
CA ALA A 321 -21.67 -33.26 34.06
C ALA A 321 -22.90 -33.00 34.98
N ALA A 322 -23.78 -31.99 34.78
CA ALA A 322 -23.78 -30.73 33.99
C ALA A 322 -25.01 -29.85 34.38
N VAL A 323 -25.18 -28.60 33.90
CA VAL A 323 -26.45 -28.01 33.30
C VAL A 323 -26.63 -26.48 33.52
N ILE A 324 -27.09 -25.58 32.60
CA ILE A 324 -27.47 -25.47 31.14
C ILE A 324 -28.76 -24.60 31.03
N THR A 325 -29.04 -23.73 30.03
CA THR A 325 -28.41 -23.36 28.74
C THR A 325 -28.67 -21.89 28.37
N LEU A 326 -27.78 -21.29 27.56
CA LEU A 326 -28.05 -20.61 26.27
C LEU A 326 -26.76 -19.88 25.83
N GLY A 327 -26.17 -20.05 24.64
CA GLY A 327 -26.39 -21.03 23.57
C GLY A 327 -25.41 -20.78 22.41
N GLY A 328 -24.81 -21.83 21.86
CA GLY A 328 -24.03 -21.81 20.61
C GLY A 328 -24.32 -23.09 19.80
N ILE A 329 -23.71 -23.30 18.62
CA ILE A 329 -23.92 -24.54 17.81
C ILE A 329 -22.61 -25.18 17.29
N THR A 330 -22.66 -26.50 17.04
CA THR A 330 -21.67 -27.46 16.47
C THR A 330 -22.45 -28.62 15.81
N TYR A 331 -21.91 -29.75 15.35
CA TYR A 331 -20.76 -30.09 14.47
C TYR A 331 -21.26 -31.31 13.68
N PRO A 332 -20.91 -31.52 12.40
CA PRO A 332 -19.97 -32.63 12.13
C PRO A 332 -19.20 -32.59 10.78
N LEU A 333 -18.22 -33.49 10.65
CA LEU A 333 -17.74 -34.04 9.37
C LEU A 333 -18.34 -35.44 9.17
N TRP A 334 -18.65 -35.82 7.93
CA TRP A 334 -18.81 -37.23 7.55
C TRP A 334 -18.13 -37.52 6.22
N THR A 335 -17.58 -38.73 6.08
CA THR A 335 -16.75 -39.17 4.96
C THR A 335 -17.57 -39.98 3.95
N GLY A 336 -17.37 -39.74 2.65
CA GLY A 336 -17.98 -40.54 1.58
C GLY A 336 -17.01 -40.68 0.40
N SER A 337 -16.65 -41.92 0.06
CA SER A 337 -15.75 -42.21 -1.06
C SER A 337 -16.50 -42.28 -2.39
N ALA A 338 -15.89 -41.78 -3.46
CA ALA A 338 -16.31 -42.03 -4.84
C ALA A 338 -15.13 -42.62 -5.65
N PRO A 339 -15.36 -43.60 -6.55
CA PRO A 339 -14.28 -44.31 -7.24
C PRO A 339 -13.65 -43.50 -8.38
N PRO A 340 -12.37 -43.76 -8.72
CA PRO A 340 -11.67 -43.06 -9.79
C PRO A 340 -12.07 -43.57 -11.19
N PRO A 341 -12.07 -42.71 -12.23
CA PRO A 341 -12.08 -43.15 -13.62
C PRO A 341 -10.73 -43.79 -14.01
N PRO A 342 -10.69 -44.71 -15.00
CA PRO A 342 -9.50 -45.47 -15.34
C PRO A 342 -8.38 -44.62 -15.97
N ALA A 343 -7.14 -44.92 -15.60
CA ALA A 343 -5.95 -44.21 -16.07
C ALA A 343 -5.69 -44.45 -17.57
N GLN A 344 -5.44 -43.39 -18.32
CA GLN A 344 -4.85 -43.48 -19.65
C GLN A 344 -3.32 -43.52 -19.54
N SER A 345 -2.71 -44.54 -20.14
CA SER A 345 -1.25 -44.70 -20.16
C SER A 345 -0.64 -43.72 -21.15
N ILE A 346 0.27 -42.87 -20.67
CA ILE A 346 1.17 -42.07 -21.50
C ILE A 346 2.55 -42.70 -21.40
N ALA A 347 3.13 -43.04 -22.55
CA ALA A 347 4.44 -43.69 -22.64
C ALA A 347 5.59 -42.71 -22.34
N PRO A 348 6.72 -43.18 -21.75
CA PRO A 348 7.87 -42.33 -21.46
C PRO A 348 8.61 -41.89 -22.73
N LEU A 349 9.00 -40.62 -22.80
CA LEU A 349 9.95 -40.11 -23.81
C LEU A 349 11.41 -40.42 -23.41
N PRO A 350 12.34 -40.49 -24.38
CA PRO A 350 13.66 -41.06 -24.19
C PRO A 350 14.66 -40.11 -23.48
N THR A 351 15.56 -40.72 -22.70
CA THR A 351 16.67 -40.08 -21.99
C THR A 351 17.76 -39.57 -22.93
N ALA A 352 18.23 -38.34 -22.69
CA ALA A 352 19.45 -37.81 -23.33
C ALA A 352 20.72 -38.28 -22.60
N PRO A 353 21.87 -38.45 -23.29
CA PRO A 353 23.12 -38.90 -22.68
C PRO A 353 23.85 -37.77 -21.92
N PRO A 354 24.66 -38.09 -20.91
CA PRO A 354 25.42 -37.09 -20.15
C PRO A 354 26.63 -36.55 -20.93
N PRO A 355 26.98 -35.25 -20.81
CA PRO A 355 28.21 -34.70 -21.37
C PRO A 355 29.46 -35.17 -20.58
N SER A 356 30.60 -35.21 -21.27
CA SER A 356 31.85 -35.76 -20.73
C SER A 356 32.62 -34.78 -19.84
N ILE A 357 33.28 -35.34 -18.81
CA ILE A 357 34.06 -34.61 -17.81
C ILE A 357 35.36 -34.05 -18.43
N ILE A 358 35.55 -32.73 -18.34
CA ILE A 358 36.86 -32.09 -18.54
C ILE A 358 37.48 -31.84 -17.16
N ARG A 359 38.73 -32.27 -16.97
CA ARG A 359 39.44 -32.15 -15.67
C ARG A 359 40.03 -30.75 -15.46
N SER A 360 39.74 -30.15 -14.31
CA SER A 360 40.51 -29.01 -13.76
C SER A 360 41.84 -29.47 -13.14
N PRO A 361 42.89 -28.64 -13.15
CA PRO A 361 44.10 -28.86 -12.36
C PRO A 361 43.92 -28.45 -10.88
N THR A 362 44.74 -29.03 -10.02
CA THR A 362 44.73 -28.92 -8.55
C THR A 362 45.12 -27.52 -8.04
N PRO A 363 44.46 -26.98 -6.99
CA PRO A 363 44.90 -25.76 -6.31
C PRO A 363 45.98 -26.04 -5.24
N GLU A 364 46.95 -25.13 -5.14
CA GLU A 364 48.00 -25.13 -4.13
C GLU A 364 47.54 -24.33 -2.89
N ALA A 365 47.92 -24.77 -1.68
CA ALA A 365 47.35 -24.25 -0.43
C ALA A 365 48.02 -22.94 0.03
N VAL A 366 47.23 -21.94 0.41
CA VAL A 366 47.70 -20.72 1.09
C VAL A 366 46.83 -20.40 2.32
N SER A 367 47.48 -19.88 3.36
CA SER A 367 47.00 -19.84 4.75
C SER A 367 45.90 -18.81 5.06
N LEU A 368 45.10 -19.13 6.08
CA LEU A 368 44.06 -18.30 6.69
C LEU A 368 44.62 -17.03 7.37
N SER A 369 43.90 -15.91 7.24
CA SER A 369 44.00 -14.71 8.12
C SER A 369 42.76 -13.82 7.94
N VAL A 370 42.14 -13.39 9.04
CA VAL A 370 40.85 -12.65 9.09
C VAL A 370 40.82 -11.77 10.35
N PRO A 371 40.29 -10.53 10.36
CA PRO A 371 40.34 -9.46 9.36
C PRO A 371 40.93 -8.15 9.97
N PRO A 372 40.77 -6.99 9.33
CA PRO A 372 39.93 -5.98 10.01
C PRO A 372 38.89 -5.31 9.09
N THR A 373 37.90 -4.69 9.72
CA THR A 373 36.76 -4.01 9.11
C THR A 373 37.17 -2.97 8.05
N SER A 374 36.79 -3.19 6.79
CA SER A 374 36.99 -2.22 5.70
C SER A 374 35.65 -1.65 5.22
N THR A 375 35.54 -0.33 5.27
CA THR A 375 34.41 0.45 4.76
C THR A 375 34.10 0.14 3.30
N THR A 376 32.83 -0.14 2.99
CA THR A 376 32.35 -0.38 1.63
C THR A 376 32.44 0.88 0.77
N LYS A 377 33.37 0.87 -0.17
CA LYS A 377 33.46 1.85 -1.28
C LYS A 377 32.33 1.55 -2.28
N PRO A 378 31.55 2.54 -2.74
CA PRO A 378 30.49 2.29 -3.73
C PRO A 378 31.11 1.83 -5.08
N PRO A 379 30.53 0.82 -5.75
CA PRO A 379 31.03 0.33 -7.03
C PRO A 379 30.82 1.36 -8.14
N ALA A 380 31.84 1.57 -8.96
CA ALA A 380 31.86 2.58 -10.01
C ALA A 380 32.67 2.18 -11.24
N SER A 381 32.06 1.45 -12.18
CA SER A 381 32.03 1.82 -13.61
C SER A 381 30.99 1.01 -14.39
N ARG A 382 29.85 1.60 -14.74
CA ARG A 382 28.80 0.91 -15.53
C ARG A 382 29.04 1.03 -17.04
N SER A 383 28.70 -0.01 -17.78
CA SER A 383 28.96 -0.14 -19.24
C SER A 383 27.72 -0.50 -20.06
N TYR A 384 26.55 0.01 -19.67
CA TYR A 384 25.31 -0.24 -20.42
C TYR A 384 25.28 0.59 -21.70
N VAL A 385 25.19 -0.11 -22.85
CA VAL A 385 25.05 0.56 -24.14
C VAL A 385 23.57 0.86 -24.42
N GLY A 386 23.27 2.16 -24.46
CA GLY A 386 22.01 2.77 -24.84
C GLY A 386 21.75 2.75 -26.35
N VAL A 387 21.25 3.84 -26.92
CA VAL A 387 21.02 4.01 -28.36
C VAL A 387 22.17 4.75 -29.04
N ALA A 388 22.48 4.42 -30.30
CA ALA A 388 23.56 5.05 -31.06
C ALA A 388 23.13 6.33 -31.80
N ALA A 389 21.82 6.45 -32.05
CA ALA A 389 21.10 7.58 -32.62
C ALA A 389 19.67 7.60 -32.07
N ALA A 390 18.99 8.73 -32.19
CA ALA A 390 17.62 8.97 -31.74
C ALA A 390 17.01 10.12 -32.56
N ASP A 391 15.69 10.27 -32.48
CA ASP A 391 14.93 11.39 -33.07
C ASP A 391 15.10 12.64 -32.20
N PHE A 392 14.93 12.49 -30.88
CA PHE A 392 15.20 13.53 -29.90
C PHE A 392 16.39 13.21 -29.00
N TYR A 393 17.12 14.25 -28.64
CA TYR A 393 18.22 14.23 -27.69
C TYR A 393 17.92 15.22 -26.56
N VAL A 394 18.14 14.78 -25.32
CA VAL A 394 17.98 15.62 -24.13
C VAL A 394 19.32 15.71 -23.44
N ALA A 395 19.77 16.89 -23.02
CA ALA A 395 21.07 17.10 -22.36
C ALA A 395 20.93 18.03 -21.15
N PRO A 396 21.72 17.86 -20.07
CA PRO A 396 21.64 18.73 -18.89
C PRO A 396 21.98 20.22 -19.15
N ASN A 397 22.55 20.52 -20.32
CA ASN A 397 22.89 21.85 -20.81
C ASN A 397 22.19 22.20 -22.15
N GLY A 398 21.09 21.51 -22.47
CA GLY A 398 20.23 21.83 -23.61
C GLY A 398 19.29 23.01 -23.33
N SER A 399 18.31 23.23 -24.22
CA SER A 399 17.22 24.19 -24.05
C SER A 399 15.91 23.60 -24.53
N ASP A 400 14.79 23.85 -23.85
CA ASP A 400 13.47 23.38 -24.31
C ASP A 400 12.89 24.24 -25.46
N ASP A 401 13.58 25.33 -25.82
CA ASP A 401 13.39 26.08 -27.07
C ASP A 401 14.24 25.54 -28.24
N ALA A 402 15.11 24.55 -28.00
CA ALA A 402 15.96 23.94 -29.02
C ALA A 402 15.18 23.03 -29.98
N ALA A 403 15.81 22.63 -31.08
CA ALA A 403 15.22 21.71 -32.07
C ALA A 403 15.24 20.21 -31.64
N GLY A 404 15.67 19.88 -30.43
CA GLY A 404 15.76 18.50 -29.93
C GLY A 404 16.83 17.62 -30.61
N THR A 405 17.69 18.19 -31.47
CA THR A 405 18.68 17.44 -32.25
C THR A 405 19.94 17.12 -31.43
N ARG A 406 20.81 16.23 -31.93
CA ARG A 406 22.08 15.90 -31.23
C ARG A 406 22.99 17.11 -30.97
N SER A 407 22.98 18.09 -31.88
CA SER A 407 23.77 19.33 -31.79
C SER A 407 23.05 20.46 -31.05
N ASP A 408 21.72 20.37 -30.93
CA ASP A 408 20.84 21.37 -30.34
C ASP A 408 19.73 20.66 -29.54
N PRO A 409 20.07 20.07 -28.37
CA PRO A 409 19.20 19.15 -27.63
C PRO A 409 18.24 19.87 -26.68
N PHE A 410 17.13 19.20 -26.35
CA PHE A 410 16.22 19.63 -25.28
C PHE A 410 16.92 19.64 -23.91
N ALA A 411 16.41 20.45 -22.98
CA ALA A 411 16.88 20.47 -21.59
C ALA A 411 16.17 19.42 -20.73
N SER A 412 14.87 19.24 -20.91
CA SER A 412 14.01 18.40 -20.08
C SER A 412 13.47 17.16 -20.80
N LEU A 413 13.20 16.11 -20.00
CA LEU A 413 12.48 14.93 -20.48
C LEU A 413 10.98 15.23 -20.67
N ASN A 414 10.40 16.18 -19.94
CA ASN A 414 9.01 16.64 -20.15
C ASN A 414 8.80 17.17 -21.57
N LYS A 415 9.69 18.06 -22.04
CA LYS A 415 9.68 18.57 -23.41
C LYS A 415 9.73 17.44 -24.45
N ALA A 416 10.69 16.52 -24.30
CA ALA A 416 10.85 15.40 -25.23
C ALA A 416 9.66 14.42 -25.20
N ALA A 417 9.10 14.13 -24.03
CA ALA A 417 7.96 13.22 -23.87
C ALA A 417 6.62 13.83 -24.33
N ALA A 418 6.49 15.16 -24.34
CA ALA A 418 5.33 15.86 -24.86
C ALA A 418 5.30 15.93 -26.41
N GLU A 419 6.45 15.89 -27.06
CA GLU A 419 6.56 16.00 -28.54
C GLU A 419 6.82 14.67 -29.26
N ILE A 420 7.07 13.58 -28.53
CA ILE A 420 7.38 12.27 -29.10
C ILE A 420 6.17 11.63 -29.82
N GLU A 421 6.43 10.99 -30.96
CA GLU A 421 5.45 10.21 -31.72
C GLU A 421 5.70 8.69 -31.65
N PRO A 422 4.68 7.84 -31.88
CA PRO A 422 4.84 6.39 -31.90
C PRO A 422 5.97 5.89 -32.81
N GLY A 423 6.91 5.15 -32.23
CA GLY A 423 8.06 4.56 -32.93
C GLY A 423 9.34 5.39 -32.88
N GLN A 424 9.28 6.61 -32.37
CA GLN A 424 10.46 7.47 -32.19
C GLN A 424 11.28 7.09 -30.95
N THR A 425 12.49 7.64 -30.88
CA THR A 425 13.48 7.40 -29.84
C THR A 425 13.93 8.72 -29.17
N ILE A 426 14.03 8.71 -27.85
CA ILE A 426 14.64 9.74 -27.02
C ILE A 426 16.00 9.23 -26.49
N ALA A 427 17.07 9.98 -26.75
CA ALA A 427 18.42 9.77 -26.22
C ALA A 427 18.77 10.77 -25.11
N MET A 428 18.81 10.28 -23.87
CA MET A 428 19.34 11.01 -22.72
C MET A 428 20.88 11.01 -22.76
N ARG A 429 21.48 12.19 -22.85
CA ARG A 429 22.94 12.39 -22.79
C ARG A 429 23.49 12.20 -21.38
N GLY A 430 24.80 12.02 -21.27
CA GLY A 430 25.49 11.85 -19.98
C GLY A 430 25.44 13.09 -19.10
N GLY A 431 25.27 12.88 -17.80
CA GLY A 431 25.27 13.92 -16.77
C GLY A 431 24.06 13.85 -15.84
N THR A 432 23.92 14.86 -14.98
CA THR A 432 22.85 14.89 -13.97
C THR A 432 21.77 15.92 -14.32
N TYR A 433 20.57 15.42 -14.57
CA TYR A 433 19.34 16.19 -14.74
C TYR A 433 18.73 16.46 -13.36
N ARG A 434 18.26 17.69 -13.12
CA ARG A 434 17.63 18.12 -11.87
C ARG A 434 16.30 18.80 -12.17
N PRO A 435 15.23 18.04 -12.42
CA PRO A 435 13.92 18.63 -12.60
C PRO A 435 13.44 19.30 -11.30
N SER A 436 12.73 20.42 -11.43
CA SER A 436 12.04 21.11 -10.34
C SER A 436 10.55 20.73 -10.23
N GLU A 437 10.07 19.92 -11.17
CA GLU A 437 8.69 19.46 -11.32
C GLU A 437 8.69 17.96 -11.66
N PRO A 438 7.58 17.24 -11.42
CA PRO A 438 7.42 15.85 -11.83
C PRO A 438 7.55 15.65 -13.34
N ILE A 439 7.97 14.46 -13.76
CA ILE A 439 8.05 14.10 -15.17
C ILE A 439 6.81 13.29 -15.57
N GLU A 440 6.14 13.68 -16.65
CA GLU A 440 4.94 12.98 -17.15
C GLU A 440 5.18 12.28 -18.50
N ILE A 441 4.77 11.01 -18.60
CA ILE A 441 4.85 10.21 -19.83
C ILE A 441 3.45 9.71 -20.19
N ARG A 442 2.73 10.51 -20.98
CA ARG A 442 1.32 10.26 -21.35
C ARG A 442 1.13 9.63 -22.73
N THR A 443 2.02 9.89 -23.68
CA THR A 443 1.92 9.39 -25.06
C THR A 443 2.11 7.87 -25.10
N SER A 444 1.23 7.12 -25.76
CA SER A 444 1.42 5.69 -26.03
C SER A 444 2.08 5.47 -27.38
N GLY A 445 2.99 4.49 -27.45
CA GLY A 445 3.40 3.89 -28.72
C GLY A 445 2.34 2.92 -29.25
N THR A 446 2.75 2.03 -30.15
CA THR A 446 1.95 0.85 -30.54
C THR A 446 2.81 -0.41 -30.57
N GLU A 447 2.19 -1.59 -30.63
CA GLU A 447 2.89 -2.88 -30.79
C GLU A 447 3.96 -2.86 -31.90
N ARG A 448 3.68 -2.19 -33.03
CA ARG A 448 4.58 -2.09 -34.18
C ARG A 448 5.50 -0.86 -34.15
N GLN A 449 5.16 0.14 -33.34
CA GLN A 449 5.85 1.43 -33.24
C GLN A 449 6.03 1.78 -31.76
N ARG A 450 6.86 0.98 -31.08
CA ARG A 450 7.22 1.21 -29.68
C ARG A 450 8.08 2.46 -29.54
N ILE A 451 7.80 3.28 -28.54
CA ILE A 451 8.62 4.46 -28.22
C ILE A 451 9.82 4.00 -27.40
N THR A 452 11.03 4.51 -27.66
CA THR A 452 12.24 4.14 -26.91
C THR A 452 12.80 5.33 -26.13
N LEU A 453 12.88 5.22 -24.80
CA LEU A 453 13.62 6.14 -23.94
C LEU A 453 14.90 5.46 -23.45
N SER A 454 16.07 6.02 -23.80
CA SER A 454 17.36 5.38 -23.53
C SER A 454 18.46 6.38 -23.22
N ALA A 455 19.49 5.94 -22.50
CA ALA A 455 20.80 6.59 -22.54
C ALA A 455 21.36 6.68 -23.97
N TYR A 456 22.23 7.66 -24.23
CA TYR A 456 23.01 7.76 -25.46
C TYR A 456 24.32 6.97 -25.35
N ARG A 457 24.49 5.94 -26.18
CA ARG A 457 25.71 5.10 -26.22
C ARG A 457 26.12 4.62 -24.83
N ASP A 458 27.37 4.83 -24.42
CA ASP A 458 27.97 4.51 -23.13
C ASP A 458 27.90 5.67 -22.11
N GLU A 459 27.21 6.76 -22.44
CA GLU A 459 26.99 7.88 -21.53
C GLU A 459 25.99 7.50 -20.41
N ILE A 460 26.18 8.07 -19.21
CA ILE A 460 25.37 7.77 -18.03
C ILE A 460 24.46 8.97 -17.69
N PRO A 461 23.18 8.95 -18.09
CA PRO A 461 22.19 9.92 -17.63
C PRO A 461 21.71 9.57 -16.21
N VAL A 462 21.71 10.57 -15.33
CA VAL A 462 21.21 10.46 -13.95
C VAL A 462 20.13 11.51 -13.74
N ILE A 463 18.91 11.08 -13.45
CA ILE A 463 17.81 11.97 -13.04
C ILE A 463 17.81 12.02 -11.50
N ASP A 464 18.04 13.22 -10.97
CA ASP A 464 18.19 13.49 -9.55
C ASP A 464 16.99 14.32 -9.09
N PHE A 465 16.02 13.64 -8.48
CA PHE A 465 14.70 14.19 -8.14
C PHE A 465 14.68 15.04 -6.87
N GLY A 466 15.83 15.30 -6.23
CA GLY A 466 15.90 16.09 -5.00
C GLY A 466 15.46 17.57 -5.14
N GLY A 467 15.04 18.00 -6.33
CA GLY A 467 14.46 19.33 -6.61
C GLY A 467 12.93 19.37 -6.74
N ILE A 468 12.22 18.23 -6.75
CA ILE A 468 10.75 18.17 -6.90
C ILE A 468 10.04 18.27 -5.52
N PRO A 469 8.75 18.64 -5.46
CA PRO A 469 7.99 18.72 -4.20
C PRO A 469 7.89 17.38 -3.45
N SER A 470 7.77 17.42 -2.12
CA SER A 470 7.89 16.21 -1.28
C SER A 470 6.80 15.16 -1.48
N GLU A 471 5.60 15.57 -1.85
CA GLU A 471 4.44 14.69 -2.03
C GLU A 471 4.40 14.04 -3.42
N GLU A 472 5.24 14.50 -4.36
CA GLU A 472 5.18 14.12 -5.78
C GLU A 472 6.05 12.91 -6.12
N TRP A 473 5.67 12.20 -7.17
CA TRP A 473 6.46 11.12 -7.77
C TRP A 473 7.45 11.66 -8.80
N GLY A 474 8.58 10.98 -8.99
CA GLY A 474 9.63 11.42 -9.91
C GLY A 474 9.19 11.40 -11.37
N ILE A 475 8.74 10.23 -11.84
CA ILE A 475 8.11 10.03 -13.15
C ILE A 475 6.75 9.37 -12.95
N THR A 476 5.72 9.88 -13.62
CA THR A 476 4.41 9.25 -13.76
C THR A 476 4.17 8.90 -15.22
N GLN A 477 4.08 7.61 -15.52
CA GLN A 477 3.80 7.08 -16.85
C GLN A 477 2.40 6.45 -16.89
N THR A 478 1.57 6.95 -17.80
CA THR A 478 0.30 6.30 -18.21
C THR A 478 0.35 5.79 -19.65
N GLY A 479 1.39 6.14 -20.43
CA GLY A 479 1.56 5.69 -21.82
C GLY A 479 1.98 4.23 -21.95
N ASP A 480 1.53 3.58 -23.03
CA ASP A 480 1.76 2.17 -23.36
C ASP A 480 2.88 1.97 -24.40
N PHE A 481 3.37 0.74 -24.55
CA PHE A 481 4.33 0.32 -25.58
C PHE A 481 5.69 1.06 -25.57
N TRP A 482 6.19 1.46 -24.40
CA TRP A 482 7.52 2.03 -24.23
C TRP A 482 8.60 0.99 -23.98
N THR A 483 9.81 1.25 -24.46
CA THR A 483 11.04 0.60 -24.00
C THR A 483 11.90 1.64 -23.28
N VAL A 484 11.96 1.56 -21.95
CA VAL A 484 12.67 2.50 -21.07
C VAL A 484 13.94 1.81 -20.57
N ARG A 485 15.12 2.34 -20.91
CA ARG A 485 16.36 1.59 -20.69
C ARG A 485 17.62 2.36 -20.32
N SER A 486 18.44 1.71 -19.48
CA SER A 486 19.80 2.16 -19.16
C SER A 486 19.85 3.57 -18.53
N LEU A 487 18.80 3.93 -17.77
CA LEU A 487 18.69 5.19 -17.04
C LEU A 487 18.95 4.98 -15.55
N GLU A 488 19.41 6.04 -14.89
CA GLU A 488 19.54 6.10 -13.44
C GLU A 488 18.62 7.16 -12.82
N PHE A 489 17.97 6.79 -11.73
CA PHE A 489 17.07 7.63 -10.92
C PHE A 489 17.59 7.67 -9.49
N ARG A 490 17.53 8.83 -8.83
CA ARG A 490 17.89 8.94 -7.41
C ARG A 490 17.23 10.10 -6.68
N ASN A 491 17.30 10.02 -5.35
CA ASN A 491 16.89 11.09 -4.43
C ASN A 491 15.43 11.54 -4.62
N ALA A 492 14.54 10.66 -5.10
CA ALA A 492 13.12 10.97 -5.16
C ALA A 492 12.57 11.11 -3.73
N PRO A 493 11.80 12.19 -3.45
CA PRO A 493 11.16 12.36 -2.14
C PRO A 493 10.00 11.38 -1.90
N SER A 494 9.57 10.70 -2.97
CA SER A 494 8.59 9.61 -2.96
C SER A 494 9.05 8.51 -3.93
N HIS A 495 8.13 7.85 -4.63
CA HIS A 495 8.46 6.88 -5.69
C HIS A 495 9.23 7.55 -6.85
N ALA A 496 10.30 6.93 -7.33
CA ALA A 496 11.13 7.50 -8.39
C ALA A 496 10.52 7.34 -9.80
N TYR A 497 9.82 6.23 -10.04
CA TYR A 497 9.14 5.94 -11.30
C TYR A 497 7.85 5.18 -11.00
N VAL A 498 6.73 5.66 -11.53
CA VAL A 498 5.42 5.03 -11.41
C VAL A 498 4.82 4.78 -12.79
N CYS A 499 4.50 3.54 -13.08
CA CYS A 499 3.56 3.13 -14.12
C CYS A 499 2.18 3.05 -13.46
N ASP A 500 1.24 3.91 -13.86
CA ASP A 500 -0.14 3.89 -13.36
C ASP A 500 -1.10 3.50 -14.50
N SER A 501 -1.71 2.32 -14.40
CA SER A 501 -2.61 1.73 -15.40
C SER A 501 -1.98 1.54 -16.81
N CYS A 502 -0.64 1.48 -16.88
CA CYS A 502 0.13 1.46 -18.13
C CYS A 502 0.46 0.03 -18.61
N ASN A 503 0.60 -0.18 -19.93
CA ASN A 503 0.61 -1.51 -20.56
C ASN A 503 1.70 -1.76 -21.59
N ASP A 504 2.08 -3.04 -21.73
CA ASP A 504 3.02 -3.53 -22.74
C ASP A 504 4.40 -2.81 -22.69
N ASN A 505 4.81 -2.29 -21.53
CA ASN A 505 6.07 -1.55 -21.37
C ASN A 505 7.24 -2.45 -20.97
N ASP A 506 8.45 -2.01 -21.29
CA ASP A 506 9.68 -2.77 -21.17
C ASP A 506 10.75 -1.93 -20.45
N PHE A 507 10.83 -2.13 -19.14
CA PHE A 507 11.69 -1.41 -18.20
C PHE A 507 12.98 -2.22 -17.98
N ARG A 508 14.09 -1.83 -18.63
CA ARG A 508 15.31 -2.67 -18.67
C ARG A 508 16.61 -1.96 -18.31
N ARG A 509 17.44 -2.63 -17.49
CA ARG A 509 18.73 -2.08 -17.00
C ARG A 509 18.56 -0.70 -16.34
N LEU A 510 17.45 -0.51 -15.64
CA LEU A 510 17.21 0.68 -14.84
C LEU A 510 18.00 0.57 -13.55
N VAL A 511 18.38 1.73 -13.01
CA VAL A 511 18.88 1.80 -11.64
C VAL A 511 18.11 2.88 -10.89
N ALA A 512 17.48 2.53 -9.79
CA ALA A 512 16.96 3.53 -8.86
C ALA A 512 17.68 3.40 -7.51
N ARG A 513 18.15 4.51 -6.93
CA ARG A 513 18.75 4.46 -5.59
C ARG A 513 18.46 5.64 -4.70
N ASN A 514 18.51 5.42 -3.39
CA ASN A 514 18.38 6.46 -2.36
C ASN A 514 17.07 7.24 -2.50
N ASN A 515 15.96 6.55 -2.76
CA ASN A 515 14.62 7.14 -2.91
C ASN A 515 13.82 6.92 -1.63
N ALA A 516 13.05 7.92 -1.21
CA ALA A 516 12.20 7.83 -0.02
C ALA A 516 10.90 7.02 -0.25
N GLY A 517 10.58 6.69 -1.51
CA GLY A 517 9.62 5.65 -1.89
C GLY A 517 10.30 4.49 -2.63
N LEU A 518 9.52 3.79 -3.48
CA LEU A 518 10.03 2.70 -4.31
C LEU A 518 10.89 3.20 -5.47
N GLY A 519 11.81 2.36 -5.93
CA GLY A 519 12.60 2.60 -7.15
C GLY A 519 11.78 2.55 -8.44
N LEU A 520 10.85 1.59 -8.53
CA LEU A 520 9.84 1.48 -9.60
C LEU A 520 8.54 0.92 -8.99
N LEU A 521 7.40 1.45 -9.40
CA LEU A 521 6.08 0.99 -8.99
C LEU A 521 5.18 0.80 -10.22
N LEU A 522 4.61 -0.39 -10.40
CA LEU A 522 3.52 -0.67 -11.33
C LEU A 522 2.23 -0.78 -10.50
N ARG A 523 1.20 0.00 -10.83
CA ARG A 523 -0.05 0.11 -10.04
C ARG A 523 -1.25 0.51 -10.89
N GLY A 524 -2.46 0.38 -10.33
CA GLY A 524 -3.69 0.80 -11.00
C GLY A 524 -4.38 -0.32 -11.79
N GLU A 525 -5.63 -0.07 -12.17
CA GLU A 525 -6.53 -1.01 -12.85
C GLU A 525 -5.99 -1.33 -14.26
N GLY A 526 -6.04 -2.60 -14.67
CA GLY A 526 -5.65 -3.04 -16.01
C GLY A 526 -4.16 -3.07 -16.34
N THR A 527 -3.27 -2.57 -15.47
CA THR A 527 -1.79 -2.55 -15.61
C THR A 527 -1.24 -3.91 -16.04
N SER A 528 -0.96 -4.11 -17.34
CA SER A 528 -0.76 -5.45 -17.88
C SER A 528 0.39 -5.58 -18.88
N ARG A 529 0.93 -6.80 -19.00
CA ARG A 529 2.00 -7.17 -19.96
C ARG A 529 3.29 -6.34 -19.86
N ASN A 530 3.58 -5.74 -18.71
CA ASN A 530 4.82 -5.00 -18.50
C ASN A 530 5.98 -5.94 -18.11
N GLU A 531 7.19 -5.70 -18.61
CA GLU A 531 8.40 -6.41 -18.23
C GLU A 531 9.37 -5.51 -17.46
N VAL A 532 9.90 -5.99 -16.32
CA VAL A 532 10.99 -5.35 -15.57
C VAL A 532 12.21 -6.28 -15.60
N VAL A 533 13.27 -5.87 -16.31
CA VAL A 533 14.38 -6.76 -16.68
C VAL A 533 15.74 -6.18 -16.29
N ASP A 534 16.66 -7.01 -15.80
CA ASP A 534 18.09 -6.68 -15.61
C ASP A 534 18.36 -5.39 -14.80
N SER A 535 17.47 -5.00 -13.88
CA SER A 535 17.48 -3.70 -13.19
C SER A 535 17.88 -3.79 -11.71
N ASP A 536 18.42 -2.70 -11.14
CA ASP A 536 18.88 -2.62 -9.74
C ASP A 536 18.11 -1.55 -8.96
N PHE A 537 17.53 -1.89 -7.80
CA PHE A 537 16.79 -0.96 -6.94
C PHE A 537 17.31 -1.01 -5.49
N SER A 538 17.88 0.08 -4.97
CA SER A 538 18.67 -0.02 -3.73
C SER A 538 18.76 1.22 -2.84
N GLY A 539 19.01 1.05 -1.54
CA GLY A 539 19.34 2.15 -0.63
C GLY A 539 18.16 3.08 -0.32
N GLY A 540 16.93 2.68 -0.64
CA GLY A 540 15.72 3.48 -0.48
C GLY A 540 14.69 2.84 0.44
N HIS A 541 13.46 3.34 0.41
CA HIS A 541 12.39 2.76 1.21
C HIS A 541 12.08 1.32 0.78
N GLY A 542 11.98 1.05 -0.52
CA GLY A 542 11.80 -0.30 -1.05
C GLY A 542 12.27 -0.39 -2.50
N GLY A 543 12.41 -1.62 -3.02
CA GLY A 543 12.99 -1.85 -4.34
C GLY A 543 11.99 -1.63 -5.48
N LEU A 544 11.22 -2.67 -5.78
CA LEU A 544 10.25 -2.76 -6.87
C LEU A 544 8.87 -3.12 -6.33
N GLY A 545 7.85 -2.34 -6.69
CA GLY A 545 6.45 -2.68 -6.43
C GLY A 545 5.70 -3.05 -7.69
N ILE A 546 4.86 -4.08 -7.63
CA ILE A 546 3.75 -4.31 -8.57
C ILE A 546 2.52 -4.48 -7.68
N MET A 547 1.88 -3.36 -7.33
CA MET A 547 1.02 -3.22 -6.14
C MET A 547 -0.28 -2.47 -6.44
N TYR A 548 -1.29 -2.63 -5.60
CA TYR A 548 -2.52 -1.81 -5.62
C TYR A 548 -3.15 -1.65 -7.02
N GLY A 549 -3.47 -2.78 -7.66
CA GLY A 549 -3.92 -2.80 -9.05
C GLY A 549 -4.27 -4.20 -9.54
N ASP A 550 -4.39 -4.35 -10.85
CA ASP A 550 -4.64 -5.62 -11.50
C ASP A 550 -4.08 -5.62 -12.93
N GLY A 551 -4.12 -6.76 -13.60
CA GLY A 551 -3.63 -6.93 -14.96
C GLY A 551 -2.70 -8.14 -15.11
N LEU A 552 -2.92 -8.91 -16.17
CA LEU A 552 -2.19 -10.16 -16.42
C LEU A 552 -0.88 -9.93 -17.18
N GLY A 553 0.05 -10.86 -17.02
CA GLY A 553 1.26 -10.92 -17.84
C GLY A 553 2.38 -9.96 -17.44
N ASN A 554 2.30 -9.34 -16.26
CA ASN A 554 3.43 -8.59 -15.70
C ASN A 554 4.55 -9.56 -15.29
N GLN A 555 5.79 -9.25 -15.70
CA GLN A 555 6.94 -10.13 -15.52
C GLN A 555 8.16 -9.38 -14.99
N VAL A 556 8.89 -10.01 -14.07
CA VAL A 556 10.14 -9.51 -13.49
C VAL A 556 11.24 -10.54 -13.72
N ARG A 557 12.40 -10.13 -14.24
CA ARG A 557 13.53 -11.05 -14.49
C ARG A 557 14.91 -10.43 -14.34
N GLY A 558 15.83 -11.13 -13.66
CA GLY A 558 17.22 -10.68 -13.54
C GLY A 558 17.37 -9.40 -12.71
N VAL A 559 16.37 -9.05 -11.88
CA VAL A 559 16.37 -7.85 -11.05
C VAL A 559 17.18 -8.09 -9.78
N ARG A 560 17.82 -7.04 -9.24
CA ARG A 560 18.39 -7.03 -7.89
C ARG A 560 17.74 -5.94 -7.05
N THR A 561 17.31 -6.28 -5.85
CA THR A 561 16.74 -5.35 -4.88
C THR A 561 17.55 -5.46 -3.59
N TYR A 562 18.20 -4.38 -3.15
CA TYR A 562 19.13 -4.51 -2.02
C TYR A 562 19.34 -3.25 -1.18
N ASP A 563 19.72 -3.44 0.08
CA ASP A 563 19.96 -2.35 1.05
C ASP A 563 18.75 -1.39 1.20
N ASN A 564 17.50 -1.90 1.12
CA ASN A 564 16.27 -1.08 1.28
C ASN A 564 15.60 -1.29 2.66
N ASP A 565 14.97 -0.25 3.22
CA ASP A 565 14.35 -0.28 4.56
C ASP A 565 13.14 -1.24 4.68
N LYS A 566 12.45 -1.46 3.56
CA LYS A 566 11.26 -2.32 3.40
C LYS A 566 11.55 -3.39 2.35
N ASP A 567 10.55 -3.78 1.60
CA ASP A 567 10.58 -4.99 0.81
C ASP A 567 11.38 -4.77 -0.48
N GLY A 568 12.15 -5.78 -0.86
CA GLY A 568 12.89 -5.75 -2.11
C GLY A 568 11.94 -5.80 -3.30
N VAL A 569 11.09 -6.83 -3.36
CA VAL A 569 9.98 -6.93 -4.31
C VAL A 569 8.66 -7.04 -3.54
N ASP A 570 7.71 -6.16 -3.83
CA ASP A 570 6.40 -6.10 -3.17
C ASP A 570 5.26 -6.28 -4.20
N LEU A 571 4.38 -7.24 -3.96
CA LEU A 571 3.20 -7.55 -4.81
C LEU A 571 1.86 -7.17 -4.13
N GLY A 572 1.92 -6.40 -3.05
CA GLY A 572 0.78 -6.16 -2.15
C GLY A 572 -0.41 -5.44 -2.78
N GLY A 573 -1.60 -5.99 -2.55
CA GLY A 573 -2.85 -5.48 -3.13
C GLY A 573 -2.93 -5.57 -4.66
N PHE A 574 -2.04 -6.31 -5.33
CA PHE A 574 -2.14 -6.57 -6.77
C PHE A 574 -2.92 -7.86 -7.02
N THR A 575 -4.07 -7.74 -7.67
CA THR A 575 -5.11 -8.79 -7.64
C THR A 575 -4.95 -9.88 -8.72
N SER A 576 -3.96 -9.72 -9.60
CA SER A 576 -3.67 -10.60 -10.73
C SER A 576 -2.31 -11.31 -10.56
N PRO A 577 -2.15 -12.56 -11.07
CA PRO A 577 -0.86 -13.23 -11.09
C PRO A 577 0.28 -12.41 -11.72
N VAL A 578 1.41 -12.39 -11.02
CA VAL A 578 2.67 -11.76 -11.43
C VAL A 578 3.75 -12.83 -11.44
N ALA A 579 4.64 -12.82 -12.43
CA ALA A 579 5.74 -13.77 -12.52
C ALA A 579 7.09 -13.11 -12.22
N VAL A 580 7.80 -13.59 -11.19
CA VAL A 580 9.14 -13.10 -10.80
C VAL A 580 10.14 -14.24 -10.96
N ARG A 581 11.17 -14.05 -11.79
CA ARG A 581 12.11 -15.12 -12.16
C ARG A 581 13.57 -14.67 -12.07
N GLU A 582 14.48 -15.59 -11.78
CA GLU A 582 15.93 -15.36 -11.86
C GLU A 582 16.37 -14.04 -11.19
N SER A 583 15.74 -13.63 -10.08
CA SER A 583 15.92 -12.32 -9.44
C SER A 583 16.40 -12.46 -7.99
N TRP A 584 17.13 -11.44 -7.50
CA TRP A 584 17.84 -11.48 -6.23
C TRP A 584 17.36 -10.36 -5.30
N SER A 585 17.12 -10.68 -4.03
CA SER A 585 16.66 -9.70 -3.03
C SER A 585 17.43 -9.87 -1.73
N PHE A 586 18.28 -8.90 -1.36
CA PHE A 586 19.21 -9.07 -0.24
C PHE A 586 19.47 -7.82 0.60
N ARG A 587 19.66 -8.00 1.91
CA ARG A 587 19.81 -6.89 2.88
C ARG A 587 18.67 -5.85 2.84
N ASN A 588 17.46 -6.30 2.55
CA ASN A 588 16.26 -5.47 2.65
C ASN A 588 15.57 -5.66 4.02
N GLY A 589 14.38 -5.07 4.17
CA GLY A 589 13.35 -5.53 5.11
C GLY A 589 12.96 -6.98 4.79
N ASN A 590 11.96 -7.20 3.92
CA ASN A 590 11.70 -8.53 3.36
C ASN A 590 12.32 -8.70 1.97
N GLY A 591 12.59 -9.94 1.58
CA GLY A 591 13.08 -10.30 0.24
C GLY A 591 12.02 -10.11 -0.83
N PHE A 592 11.02 -11.00 -0.83
CA PHE A 592 9.89 -11.02 -1.77
C PHE A 592 8.56 -11.13 -0.99
N THR A 593 7.71 -10.12 -1.08
CA THR A 593 6.37 -10.07 -0.47
C THR A 593 5.30 -10.33 -1.51
N LEU A 594 4.44 -11.32 -1.24
CA LEU A 594 3.50 -11.92 -2.20
C LEU A 594 2.03 -11.56 -1.91
N GLY A 595 1.79 -10.59 -1.04
CA GLY A 595 0.48 -10.23 -0.51
C GLY A 595 0.55 -8.93 0.29
N GLY A 596 -0.38 -8.74 1.22
CA GLY A 596 -0.51 -7.50 2.00
C GLY A 596 -1.46 -6.51 1.35
N GLY A 597 -1.34 -5.23 1.71
CA GLY A 597 -2.23 -4.17 1.20
C GLY A 597 -3.68 -4.18 1.71
N GLY A 598 -4.02 -5.06 2.65
CA GLY A 598 -5.36 -5.11 3.29
C GLY A 598 -6.41 -5.93 2.53
N THR A 599 -5.98 -6.81 1.62
CA THR A 599 -6.86 -7.63 0.78
C THR A 599 -6.76 -9.12 1.13
N GLU A 600 -7.88 -9.80 1.43
CA GLU A 600 -7.95 -11.27 1.62
C GLU A 600 -7.82 -12.07 0.30
N LEU A 601 -7.12 -11.51 -0.69
CA LEU A 601 -7.12 -12.03 -2.05
C LEU A 601 -6.24 -13.27 -2.19
N LYS A 602 -6.73 -14.22 -2.98
CA LYS A 602 -6.12 -15.51 -3.25
C LYS A 602 -5.46 -15.48 -4.63
N VAL A 603 -4.24 -14.96 -4.70
CA VAL A 603 -3.54 -14.72 -5.96
C VAL A 603 -2.41 -15.73 -6.15
N ALA A 604 -2.42 -16.44 -7.26
CA ALA A 604 -1.38 -17.40 -7.64
C ALA A 604 -0.20 -16.70 -8.34
N HIS A 605 0.61 -15.94 -7.59
CA HIS A 605 1.88 -15.42 -8.12
C HIS A 605 2.86 -16.57 -8.39
N VAL A 606 3.75 -16.39 -9.38
CA VAL A 606 4.69 -17.44 -9.81
C VAL A 606 6.12 -16.96 -9.61
N LEU A 607 6.88 -17.65 -8.76
CA LEU A 607 8.26 -17.32 -8.42
C LEU A 607 9.19 -18.47 -8.75
N SER A 608 10.14 -18.26 -9.69
CA SER A 608 11.08 -19.31 -10.07
C SER A 608 12.55 -18.90 -10.16
N GLY A 609 13.43 -19.68 -9.52
CA GLY A 609 14.87 -19.47 -9.56
C GLY A 609 15.33 -18.16 -8.91
N ASN A 610 14.56 -17.60 -7.98
CA ASN A 610 14.93 -16.39 -7.26
C ASN A 610 15.81 -16.71 -6.04
N SER A 611 16.52 -15.71 -5.50
CA SER A 611 17.33 -15.88 -4.30
C SER A 611 17.14 -14.72 -3.33
N ALA A 612 16.87 -15.03 -2.06
CA ALA A 612 16.70 -14.05 -0.99
C ALA A 612 17.74 -14.28 0.11
N TRP A 613 18.64 -13.33 0.38
CA TRP A 613 19.66 -13.51 1.42
C TRP A 613 19.93 -12.29 2.30
N ASP A 614 20.38 -12.53 3.53
CA ASP A 614 20.75 -11.51 4.52
C ASP A 614 19.69 -10.41 4.72
N ASN A 615 18.40 -10.67 4.43
CA ASN A 615 17.34 -9.71 4.68
C ASN A 615 17.01 -9.70 6.19
N SER A 616 16.75 -8.51 6.72
CA SER A 616 16.44 -8.28 8.15
C SER A 616 15.06 -8.82 8.59
N GLY A 617 14.26 -9.25 7.62
CA GLY A 617 12.95 -9.85 7.75
C GLY A 617 12.89 -11.25 7.11
N ILE A 618 11.87 -11.46 6.29
CA ILE A 618 11.54 -12.75 5.69
C ILE A 618 12.07 -12.83 4.25
N GLY A 619 12.58 -13.99 3.82
CA GLY A 619 13.02 -14.21 2.43
C GLY A 619 11.86 -14.20 1.42
N PHE A 620 10.87 -15.08 1.62
CA PHE A 620 9.62 -15.15 0.84
C PHE A 620 8.41 -15.10 1.78
N ASN A 621 7.60 -14.04 1.68
CA ASN A 621 6.53 -13.69 2.62
C ASN A 621 5.16 -13.70 1.94
N GLU A 622 4.19 -14.49 2.42
CA GLU A 622 2.82 -14.48 1.86
C GLU A 622 2.02 -13.21 2.18
N GLU A 623 2.34 -12.53 3.29
CA GLU A 623 1.60 -11.39 3.88
C GLU A 623 0.06 -11.46 3.77
N GLY A 624 -0.53 -12.62 4.07
CA GLY A 624 -1.98 -12.83 4.06
C GLY A 624 -2.61 -13.19 2.72
N ASN A 625 -1.81 -13.38 1.65
CA ASN A 625 -2.27 -14.02 0.42
C ASN A 625 -2.49 -15.52 0.67
N SER A 626 -3.71 -15.88 1.05
CA SER A 626 -4.14 -17.28 1.27
C SER A 626 -4.42 -18.06 -0.03
N GLY A 627 -3.88 -17.60 -1.16
CA GLY A 627 -4.01 -18.24 -2.47
C GLY A 627 -3.10 -19.44 -2.66
N SER A 628 -2.81 -19.76 -3.92
CA SER A 628 -1.89 -20.85 -4.32
C SER A 628 -0.73 -20.30 -5.15
N PRO A 629 0.18 -19.50 -4.55
CA PRO A 629 1.38 -19.08 -5.24
C PRO A 629 2.29 -20.30 -5.54
N GLU A 630 2.95 -20.26 -6.68
CA GLU A 630 3.85 -21.33 -7.15
C GLU A 630 5.31 -20.88 -6.95
N LEU A 631 6.03 -21.55 -6.05
CA LEU A 631 7.42 -21.25 -5.74
C LEU A 631 8.28 -22.44 -6.20
N THR A 632 9.08 -22.27 -7.26
CA THR A 632 9.90 -23.35 -7.84
C THR A 632 11.38 -22.99 -7.95
N GLY A 633 12.26 -23.78 -7.32
CA GLY A 633 13.71 -23.64 -7.48
C GLY A 633 14.29 -22.39 -6.83
N ASN A 634 13.58 -21.73 -5.90
CA ASN A 634 14.06 -20.55 -5.21
C ASN A 634 14.99 -20.93 -4.05
N THR A 635 15.81 -19.98 -3.59
CA THR A 635 16.73 -20.17 -2.45
C THR A 635 16.57 -19.04 -1.43
N ALA A 636 16.44 -19.36 -0.15
CA ALA A 636 16.46 -18.41 0.97
C ALA A 636 17.64 -18.71 1.91
N PHE A 637 18.54 -17.74 2.12
CA PHE A 637 19.78 -17.98 2.86
C PHE A 637 20.07 -16.87 3.88
N GLY A 638 20.29 -17.20 5.15
CA GLY A 638 20.77 -16.20 6.13
C GLY A 638 19.80 -15.06 6.46
N ASN A 639 18.48 -15.21 6.21
CA ASN A 639 17.51 -14.17 6.55
C ASN A 639 17.18 -14.20 8.06
N ASP A 640 17.09 -13.02 8.69
CA ASP A 640 17.00 -12.85 10.14
C ASP A 640 15.69 -13.37 10.78
N VAL A 641 14.63 -13.56 9.99
CA VAL A 641 13.32 -14.04 10.48
C VAL A 641 12.95 -15.41 9.94
N THR A 642 12.63 -15.54 8.65
CA THR A 642 12.22 -16.83 8.07
C THR A 642 12.61 -16.92 6.61
N GLY A 643 13.06 -18.08 6.14
CA GLY A 643 13.35 -18.30 4.72
C GLY A 643 12.07 -18.23 3.86
N PHE A 644 11.11 -19.12 4.12
CA PHE A 644 9.81 -19.16 3.47
C PHE A 644 8.68 -19.08 4.52
N TYR A 645 7.99 -17.95 4.61
CA TYR A 645 6.86 -17.74 5.52
C TYR A 645 5.55 -17.70 4.73
N LEU A 646 4.88 -18.86 4.65
CA LEU A 646 3.59 -19.05 3.98
C LEU A 646 2.60 -19.83 4.86
N PRO A 647 2.26 -19.36 6.08
CA PRO A 647 1.44 -20.11 7.04
C PRO A 647 -0.05 -20.26 6.68
N THR A 648 -0.59 -19.53 5.68
CA THR A 648 -2.01 -19.62 5.29
C THR A 648 -2.24 -19.96 3.81
N ALA A 649 -1.24 -19.73 2.95
CA ALA A 649 -1.32 -20.04 1.53
C ALA A 649 -1.39 -21.55 1.26
N SER A 650 -2.25 -21.95 0.33
CA SER A 650 -2.26 -23.30 -0.25
C SER A 650 -1.25 -23.37 -1.40
N ALA A 651 -0.01 -22.97 -1.09
CA ALA A 651 1.08 -22.77 -2.03
C ALA A 651 1.61 -24.09 -2.62
N VAL A 652 2.20 -24.02 -3.81
CA VAL A 652 2.88 -25.15 -4.46
C VAL A 652 4.38 -24.86 -4.46
N LEU A 653 5.13 -25.58 -3.63
CA LEU A 653 6.56 -25.40 -3.43
C LEU A 653 7.33 -26.59 -4.00
N SER A 654 8.11 -26.38 -5.07
CA SER A 654 8.99 -27.43 -5.62
C SER A 654 10.47 -27.04 -5.68
N ARG A 655 11.37 -27.94 -5.27
CA ARG A 655 12.83 -27.79 -5.39
C ARG A 655 13.37 -26.49 -4.76
N ASN A 656 12.70 -25.91 -3.78
CA ASN A 656 13.22 -24.74 -3.06
C ASN A 656 14.28 -25.16 -2.03
N ILE A 657 15.13 -24.23 -1.62
CA ILE A 657 16.08 -24.45 -0.52
C ILE A 657 15.95 -23.30 0.47
N ALA A 658 15.87 -23.60 1.75
CA ALA A 658 16.18 -22.65 2.81
C ALA A 658 17.25 -23.22 3.73
N VAL A 659 18.25 -22.40 4.04
CA VAL A 659 19.40 -22.75 4.87
C VAL A 659 19.85 -21.54 5.68
N ALA A 660 20.18 -21.77 6.95
CA ALA A 660 20.78 -20.78 7.85
C ALA A 660 19.95 -19.50 8.06
N ASN A 661 18.66 -19.54 7.73
CA ASN A 661 17.72 -18.54 8.21
C ASN A 661 17.45 -18.81 9.71
N LYS A 662 16.86 -17.85 10.43
CA LYS A 662 16.46 -18.11 11.82
C LYS A 662 15.44 -19.26 11.93
N ASP A 663 14.45 -19.27 11.06
CA ASP A 663 13.53 -20.39 10.80
C ASP A 663 13.57 -20.65 9.28
N ASP A 664 13.85 -21.87 8.79
CA ASP A 664 14.02 -22.09 7.34
C ASP A 664 12.69 -22.03 6.58
N ALA A 665 11.63 -22.65 7.10
CA ALA A 665 10.28 -22.58 6.54
C ALA A 665 9.17 -22.61 7.60
N ALA A 666 8.09 -21.86 7.36
CA ALA A 666 6.85 -21.88 8.13
C ALA A 666 5.67 -21.90 7.15
N LEU A 667 5.12 -23.10 6.90
CA LEU A 667 4.16 -23.36 5.82
C LEU A 667 2.78 -23.78 6.35
N SER A 668 1.74 -23.47 5.57
CA SER A 668 0.38 -23.94 5.81
C SER A 668 0.30 -25.48 5.74
N PRO A 669 -0.54 -26.14 6.56
CA PRO A 669 -0.88 -27.56 6.39
C PRO A 669 -1.55 -27.91 5.04
N THR A 670 -1.95 -26.91 4.24
CA THR A 670 -2.49 -27.08 2.89
C THR A 670 -1.47 -26.81 1.77
N ALA A 671 -0.22 -26.48 2.11
CA ALA A 671 0.85 -26.35 1.13
C ALA A 671 1.20 -27.70 0.52
N GLN A 672 1.56 -27.69 -0.77
CA GLN A 672 2.02 -28.87 -1.51
C GLN A 672 3.52 -28.77 -1.72
N GLU A 673 4.25 -29.76 -1.24
CA GLU A 673 5.71 -29.76 -1.22
C GLU A 673 6.30 -30.88 -2.07
N THR A 674 7.36 -30.61 -2.82
CA THR A 674 8.07 -31.60 -3.63
C THR A 674 9.54 -31.25 -3.75
N GLU A 675 10.43 -32.11 -3.26
CA GLU A 675 11.90 -31.95 -3.37
C GLU A 675 12.45 -30.63 -2.76
N ASN A 676 11.72 -30.00 -1.83
CA ASN A 676 12.26 -28.86 -1.08
C ASN A 676 13.31 -29.33 -0.06
N ILE A 677 14.29 -28.48 0.24
CA ILE A 677 15.32 -28.71 1.26
C ILE A 677 15.18 -27.64 2.33
N TRP A 678 14.76 -28.06 3.52
CA TRP A 678 14.67 -27.25 4.74
C TRP A 678 15.60 -27.83 5.80
N ASP A 679 16.01 -27.03 6.79
CA ASP A 679 16.82 -27.44 7.95
C ASP A 679 18.18 -28.09 7.57
N ALA A 680 18.73 -27.74 6.40
CA ALA A 680 19.97 -28.30 5.87
C ALA A 680 21.20 -27.45 6.24
N GLY A 681 22.36 -28.10 6.27
CA GLY A 681 23.65 -27.42 6.37
C GLY A 681 24.06 -26.73 5.07
N THR A 682 24.98 -25.76 5.16
CA THR A 682 25.49 -24.99 4.00
C THR A 682 26.22 -25.83 2.94
N SER A 683 26.54 -27.09 3.23
CA SER A 683 27.16 -28.05 2.31
C SER A 683 26.30 -28.42 1.09
N VAL A 684 25.05 -27.96 1.01
CA VAL A 684 24.22 -28.05 -0.21
C VAL A 684 24.66 -27.07 -1.30
N PHE A 685 25.47 -26.07 -0.96
CA PHE A 685 25.95 -25.04 -1.89
C PHE A 685 27.44 -25.17 -2.22
N VAL A 686 27.79 -24.84 -3.46
CA VAL A 686 29.18 -24.72 -3.95
C VAL A 686 29.91 -23.57 -3.23
N SER A 687 29.22 -22.46 -2.97
CA SER A 687 29.73 -21.33 -2.19
C SER A 687 28.62 -20.60 -1.43
N VAL A 688 28.98 -20.07 -0.26
CA VAL A 688 28.18 -19.13 0.55
C VAL A 688 28.83 -17.75 0.68
N ASP A 689 29.86 -17.46 -0.12
CA ASP A 689 30.41 -16.09 -0.25
C ASP A 689 29.60 -15.28 -1.29
N PRO A 690 28.88 -14.22 -0.89
CA PRO A 690 28.07 -13.42 -1.80
C PRO A 690 28.89 -12.48 -2.71
N SER A 691 30.21 -12.34 -2.50
CA SER A 691 31.04 -11.34 -3.20
C SER A 691 30.91 -11.36 -4.73
N GLY A 692 30.79 -12.55 -5.33
CA GLY A 692 30.58 -12.73 -6.77
C GLY A 692 29.18 -12.35 -7.27
N ALA A 693 28.15 -12.43 -6.42
CA ALA A 693 26.77 -12.06 -6.75
C ALA A 693 26.54 -10.54 -6.61
N GLU A 694 27.17 -9.92 -5.62
CA GLU A 694 26.99 -8.49 -5.30
C GLU A 694 27.85 -7.56 -6.16
N GLY A 695 28.79 -8.12 -6.92
CA GLY A 695 29.63 -7.39 -7.87
C GLY A 695 28.89 -6.70 -9.02
N GLU A 696 29.66 -6.11 -9.94
CA GLU A 696 29.10 -5.44 -11.12
C GLU A 696 28.39 -6.42 -12.06
N ARG A 697 27.22 -6.00 -12.58
CA ARG A 697 26.51 -6.73 -13.64
C ARG A 697 27.39 -6.90 -14.87
N ARG A 698 27.09 -7.96 -15.63
CA ARG A 698 27.73 -8.22 -16.92
C ARG A 698 27.41 -7.08 -17.89
N LYS A 699 28.32 -6.80 -18.84
CA LYS A 699 28.17 -5.69 -19.83
C LYS A 699 26.86 -5.72 -20.63
N ASN A 700 26.19 -6.88 -20.73
CA ASN A 700 24.90 -7.02 -21.42
C ASN A 700 23.66 -6.69 -20.55
N GLY A 701 23.86 -6.38 -19.25
CA GLY A 701 22.81 -6.12 -18.26
C GLY A 701 22.55 -7.29 -17.31
N ARG A 702 22.85 -8.53 -17.72
CA ARG A 702 22.53 -9.73 -16.95
C ARG A 702 23.27 -9.77 -15.61
N LEU A 703 22.67 -10.49 -14.66
CA LEU A 703 23.28 -10.81 -13.38
C LEU A 703 24.73 -11.35 -13.51
N PRO A 704 25.61 -11.07 -12.54
CA PRO A 704 26.93 -11.68 -12.45
C PRO A 704 26.91 -13.20 -12.58
N VAL A 705 28.00 -13.77 -13.10
CA VAL A 705 28.24 -15.23 -12.98
C VAL A 705 28.84 -15.48 -11.61
N THR A 706 28.24 -16.37 -10.84
CA THR A 706 28.64 -16.65 -9.45
C THR A 706 28.38 -18.11 -9.11
N HIS A 707 29.19 -18.66 -8.19
CA HIS A 707 28.96 -19.95 -7.54
C HIS A 707 28.22 -19.79 -6.19
N PHE A 708 27.89 -18.55 -5.79
CA PHE A 708 27.12 -18.26 -4.59
C PHE A 708 25.71 -18.85 -4.71
N LEU A 709 25.33 -19.68 -3.72
CA LEU A 709 24.06 -20.42 -3.68
C LEU A 709 23.81 -21.36 -4.88
N GLU A 710 24.84 -21.62 -5.70
CA GLU A 710 24.81 -22.71 -6.68
C GLU A 710 24.80 -24.04 -5.94
N ARG A 711 24.03 -25.01 -6.46
CA ARG A 711 23.80 -26.32 -5.84
C ARG A 711 24.77 -27.35 -6.42
N PHE A 712 25.15 -28.35 -5.62
CA PHE A 712 25.87 -29.54 -6.10
C PHE A 712 25.00 -30.49 -6.93
#